data_AF-A0A1F6M3K9-F1
#
_entry.id   AF-A0A1F6M3K9-F1
#
_cell.length_a   1.000
_cell.length_b   1.000
_cell.length_c   1.000
_cell.angle_alpha   90.00
_cell.angle_beta   90.00
_cell.angle_gamma   90.00
#
_symmetry.space_group_name_H-M   'P 1'
#
loop_
_entity.id
_entity.type
_entity.pdbx_description
1 polymer ?
#
loop_
_entity_poly.entity_id
_entity_poly.type
_entity_poly.pdbx_seq_one_letter_code
_entity_poly.pdbx_strand_id
1 'polypeptide(L)'
;MKKIYFLTGIALGLTLGACLAPNFAFARNFTSTKNKAVSVFADQLPVQEMNDAQIRFVSEHYVGTQKLYKNQIEKIRAYNPNFLMLHYRLAEAAGEVPAIAHDSEADGSVNANVFSGEEWDKNLQQKDWFIRDIAGNRIKNSEWNWYPFDLARSNDLRNQIADYWASRVKKEVVATDSDGVFADSYGILFGPWFPDSAPKYAYDSNWNIDIDAAKSWLTNSLVPYSDRVWTSLKTANIPYIPNCGQLITSWDTIENYTHSDGCMIEGFTGFETSITNVDDWKLEMNNILSLANKGKITIAQSDFIGVENFARRSFIVGSYLISKGEKSYVNMFHSQNGGLAFQWFPEYDVDLGSFTDMPQNVNELAWNGVYRRDFEHGFVLVNPDAAPKTITFDRAYSLASFARGGNVEKDAAPPGSVNYGSVSSVIIPAQSAVFLLDNIVNSPRVDVSACPLATDQAYRTRNSSAVYYVDLDCKKRPFKNATIFFTYFDSWSDVKLTGSKFLGQIPNHELGFMPLGPKYDPKYGALVKTVNDARVYFLLNGKKYWVMSEEIFNNLNYKWTWIEDIDQRLLDKYPSGGEMKSALHHLDGTIVKYAGSPRVYVLTNGKKKHIPNEASFNALGYRWDRIVVIPDSESYPDEVDSNAYTPIRIYAK
;
A
#
# COMPACT_ATOMS: atom_id res chain seq x y z
N MET A 1 58.27 -29.46 46.74
CA MET A 1 58.07 -28.38 45.75
C MET A 1 57.43 -29.03 44.52
N LYS A 2 56.27 -28.67 43.95
CA LYS A 2 55.29 -27.59 44.12
C LYS A 2 53.91 -28.14 43.68
N LYS A 3 52.90 -27.93 44.55
CA LYS A 3 51.44 -27.78 44.38
C LYS A 3 50.67 -28.67 43.38
N ILE A 4 49.90 -29.60 43.98
CA ILE A 4 48.76 -30.34 43.43
C ILE A 4 47.48 -29.55 43.76
N TYR A 5 46.57 -29.36 42.80
CA TYR A 5 45.19 -28.94 43.06
C TYR A 5 44.19 -30.05 42.71
N PHE A 6 43.25 -30.21 43.63
CA PHE A 6 42.18 -31.20 43.73
C PHE A 6 41.12 -31.09 42.62
N LEU A 7 40.58 -32.24 42.22
CA LEU A 7 39.17 -32.40 41.86
C LEU A 7 38.70 -33.79 42.28
N THR A 8 37.96 -33.84 43.38
CA THR A 8 37.23 -35.00 43.87
C THR A 8 35.82 -35.01 43.26
N GLY A 9 35.46 -36.08 42.56
CA GLY A 9 34.09 -36.37 42.15
C GLY A 9 33.27 -36.98 43.28
N ILE A 10 31.94 -36.76 43.24
CA ILE A 10 30.96 -37.54 44.01
C ILE A 10 29.70 -37.79 43.16
N ALA A 11 29.46 -39.08 42.98
CA ALA A 11 28.24 -39.89 42.93
C ALA A 11 26.94 -39.44 42.20
N LEU A 12 26.45 -40.43 41.43
CA LEU A 12 25.12 -40.60 40.85
C LEU A 12 23.98 -40.48 41.87
N GLY A 13 22.89 -39.83 41.44
CA GLY A 13 21.53 -40.05 41.92
C GLY A 13 20.57 -40.08 40.72
N LEU A 14 20.06 -41.27 40.38
CA LEU A 14 18.98 -41.47 39.43
C LEU A 14 17.66 -41.01 40.06
N THR A 15 17.00 -40.02 39.47
CA THR A 15 15.58 -39.72 39.71
C THR A 15 14.78 -39.93 38.43
N LEU A 16 13.78 -40.81 38.55
CA LEU A 16 12.77 -41.10 37.54
C LEU A 16 11.99 -39.84 37.10
N GLY A 17 11.73 -39.76 35.80
CA GLY A 17 10.44 -39.32 35.24
C GLY A 17 9.98 -37.90 35.57
N ALA A 18 10.67 -36.89 35.05
CA ALA A 18 10.02 -35.61 34.79
C ALA A 18 9.15 -35.77 33.54
N CYS A 19 7.84 -35.79 33.73
CA CYS A 19 6.86 -35.54 32.68
C CYS A 19 7.30 -34.24 31.97
N LEU A 20 7.68 -34.33 30.70
CA LEU A 20 7.97 -33.15 29.88
C LEU A 20 6.70 -32.30 29.86
N ALA A 21 6.77 -31.11 30.47
CA ALA A 21 5.75 -30.09 30.28
C ALA A 21 5.55 -29.90 28.75
N PRO A 22 4.30 -29.83 28.25
CA PRO A 22 4.08 -29.65 26.83
C PRO A 22 4.76 -28.35 26.41
N ASN A 23 5.51 -28.40 25.30
CA ASN A 23 6.13 -27.23 24.67
C ASN A 23 5.07 -26.12 24.56
N PHE A 24 5.20 -25.08 25.40
CA PHE A 24 4.38 -23.89 25.26
C PHE A 24 4.69 -23.28 23.90
N ALA A 25 3.69 -23.22 23.03
CA ALA A 25 3.80 -22.60 21.73
C ALA A 25 4.32 -21.17 21.91
N PHE A 26 5.41 -20.84 21.23
CA PHE A 26 5.82 -19.46 21.04
C PHE A 26 4.81 -18.80 20.08
N ALA A 27 3.66 -18.39 20.60
CA ALA A 27 2.72 -17.57 19.85
C ALA A 27 3.41 -16.24 19.51
N ARG A 28 3.40 -15.87 18.23
CA ARG A 28 3.93 -14.57 17.79
C ARG A 28 3.01 -13.48 18.31
N ASN A 29 3.60 -12.35 18.69
CA ASN A 29 2.83 -11.25 19.26
C ASN A 29 2.29 -10.32 18.17
N PHE A 30 1.05 -9.86 18.35
CA PHE A 30 0.51 -8.70 17.65
C PHE A 30 1.31 -7.44 18.07
N THR A 31 2.31 -7.07 17.26
CA THR A 31 3.16 -5.91 17.50
C THR A 31 2.42 -4.60 17.23
N SER A 32 2.96 -3.50 17.74
CA SER A 32 2.43 -2.18 17.43
C SER A 32 2.50 -1.91 15.92
N THR A 33 1.41 -1.40 15.36
CA THR A 33 1.27 -0.92 13.98
C THR A 33 1.28 0.61 13.92
N LYS A 34 1.72 1.30 14.98
CA LYS A 34 1.76 2.78 15.04
C LYS A 34 2.66 3.39 13.96
N ASN A 35 3.79 2.74 13.67
CA ASN A 35 4.83 3.23 12.75
C ASN A 35 4.49 3.05 11.26
N LYS A 36 3.33 2.46 10.94
CA LYS A 36 2.87 2.25 9.57
C LYS A 36 1.41 2.65 9.47
N ALA A 37 1.08 3.53 8.53
CA ALA A 37 -0.29 3.99 8.32
C ALA A 37 -1.25 2.79 8.13
N VAL A 38 -0.95 1.91 7.17
CA VAL A 38 -1.81 0.75 6.84
C VAL A 38 -1.09 -0.57 7.12
N SER A 39 -1.71 -1.41 7.95
CA SER A 39 -1.30 -2.79 8.21
C SER A 39 -2.42 -3.73 7.76
N VAL A 40 -2.10 -4.67 6.87
CA VAL A 40 -3.12 -5.50 6.21
C VAL A 40 -3.15 -6.88 6.84
N PHE A 41 -4.35 -7.36 7.17
CA PHE A 41 -4.60 -8.71 7.67
C PHE A 41 -5.64 -9.35 6.75
N ALA A 42 -5.38 -10.54 6.21
CA ALA A 42 -6.28 -11.18 5.25
C ALA A 42 -7.26 -12.14 5.95
N ASP A 43 -8.56 -12.07 5.64
CA ASP A 43 -9.52 -13.10 6.09
C ASP A 43 -9.16 -14.48 5.54
N GLN A 44 -8.75 -14.57 4.27
CA GLN A 44 -8.24 -15.83 3.73
C GLN A 44 -7.28 -15.56 2.59
N LEU A 45 -6.27 -16.43 2.45
CA LEU A 45 -5.35 -16.42 1.32
C LEU A 45 -5.40 -17.76 0.57
N PRO A 46 -5.50 -17.76 -0.77
CA PRO A 46 -5.51 -19.00 -1.57
C PRO A 46 -4.09 -19.58 -1.74
N VAL A 47 -3.40 -19.87 -0.64
CA VAL A 47 -1.98 -20.30 -0.61
C VAL A 47 -1.72 -21.55 -1.45
N GLN A 48 -2.73 -22.44 -1.58
CA GLN A 48 -2.66 -23.63 -2.43
C GLN A 48 -2.49 -23.31 -3.92
N GLU A 49 -2.94 -22.13 -4.36
CA GLU A 49 -2.85 -21.69 -5.76
C GLU A 49 -1.66 -20.78 -6.01
N MET A 50 -1.01 -20.26 -4.97
CA MET A 50 0.08 -19.29 -5.09
C MET A 50 1.39 -19.94 -5.52
N ASN A 51 2.14 -19.24 -6.37
CA ASN A 51 3.55 -19.59 -6.62
C ASN A 51 4.48 -18.88 -5.61
N ASP A 52 5.76 -19.23 -5.64
CA ASP A 52 6.77 -18.70 -4.72
C ASP A 52 6.85 -17.16 -4.69
N ALA A 53 6.75 -16.51 -5.86
CA ALA A 53 6.77 -15.05 -5.96
C ALA A 53 5.57 -14.40 -5.25
N GLN A 54 4.38 -15.00 -5.36
CA GLN A 54 3.16 -14.56 -4.68
C GLN A 54 3.25 -14.82 -3.17
N ILE A 55 3.79 -15.96 -2.73
CA ILE A 55 4.03 -16.26 -1.31
C ILE A 55 4.97 -15.23 -0.70
N ARG A 56 6.05 -14.88 -1.40
CA ARG A 56 6.97 -13.82 -0.97
C ARG A 56 6.27 -12.46 -0.89
N PHE A 57 5.44 -12.10 -1.88
CA PHE A 57 4.65 -10.86 -1.81
C PHE A 57 3.77 -10.83 -0.56
N VAL A 58 3.04 -11.91 -0.28
CA VAL A 58 2.22 -12.03 0.94
C VAL A 58 3.06 -11.75 2.17
N SER A 59 4.22 -12.40 2.29
CA SER A 59 5.11 -12.28 3.46
C SER A 59 5.66 -10.86 3.68
N GLU A 60 5.77 -10.06 2.61
CA GLU A 60 6.30 -8.70 2.62
C GLU A 60 5.21 -7.62 2.85
N HIS A 61 3.95 -7.92 2.51
CA HIS A 61 2.87 -6.91 2.45
C HIS A 61 1.75 -7.11 3.49
N TYR A 62 1.50 -8.35 3.93
CA TYR A 62 0.49 -8.66 4.95
C TYR A 62 1.16 -8.94 6.28
N VAL A 63 0.48 -8.59 7.37
CA VAL A 63 0.91 -8.91 8.73
C VAL A 63 0.46 -10.31 9.14
N GLY A 64 -0.69 -10.76 8.65
CA GLY A 64 -1.24 -12.05 9.00
C GLY A 64 -2.44 -12.47 8.18
N THR A 65 -2.94 -13.67 8.48
CA THR A 65 -4.15 -14.22 7.88
C THR A 65 -4.85 -15.23 8.80
N GLN A 66 -5.95 -15.83 8.34
CA GLN A 66 -6.62 -16.95 8.98
C GLN A 66 -7.03 -18.02 7.95
N LYS A 67 -7.67 -19.10 8.41
CA LYS A 67 -8.20 -20.19 7.56
C LYS A 67 -7.13 -20.91 6.70
N LEU A 68 -5.93 -21.10 7.26
CA LEU A 68 -4.84 -21.86 6.62
C LEU A 68 -4.49 -23.15 7.38
N TYR A 69 -3.92 -24.11 6.66
CA TYR A 69 -3.28 -25.30 7.23
C TYR A 69 -1.83 -25.03 7.62
N LYS A 70 -1.27 -25.91 8.48
CA LYS A 70 0.13 -25.81 8.93
C LYS A 70 1.12 -25.75 7.76
N ASN A 71 1.01 -26.68 6.81
CA ASN A 71 1.89 -26.72 5.63
C ASN A 71 1.74 -25.49 4.69
N GLN A 72 0.66 -24.72 4.80
CA GLN A 72 0.45 -23.50 4.03
C GLN A 72 1.10 -22.31 4.73
N ILE A 73 0.87 -22.15 6.05
CA ILE A 73 1.48 -21.05 6.81
C ILE A 73 3.00 -21.18 6.89
N GLU A 74 3.54 -22.41 6.96
CA GLU A 74 4.98 -22.67 6.91
C GLU A 74 5.65 -22.12 5.64
N LYS A 75 4.95 -22.12 4.49
CA LYS A 75 5.48 -21.55 3.24
C LYS A 75 5.67 -20.04 3.33
N ILE A 76 4.72 -19.33 3.95
CA ILE A 76 4.81 -17.88 4.14
C ILE A 76 5.89 -17.56 5.18
N ARG A 77 5.91 -18.32 6.28
CA ARG A 77 6.86 -18.12 7.39
C ARG A 77 8.31 -18.47 7.04
N ALA A 78 8.55 -19.24 5.97
CA ALA A 78 9.87 -19.40 5.40
C ALA A 78 10.49 -18.07 4.93
N TYR A 79 9.67 -17.09 4.53
CA TYR A 79 10.10 -15.73 4.16
C TYR A 79 9.95 -14.73 5.31
N ASN A 80 8.87 -14.82 6.08
CA ASN A 80 8.61 -13.94 7.21
C ASN A 80 8.25 -14.77 8.47
N PRO A 81 9.23 -15.11 9.32
CA PRO A 81 8.99 -15.90 10.52
C PRO A 81 8.02 -15.28 11.52
N ASN A 82 7.67 -13.99 11.39
CA ASN A 82 6.75 -13.27 12.27
C ASN A 82 5.32 -13.15 11.69
N PHE A 83 5.04 -13.74 10.52
CA PHE A 83 3.72 -13.69 9.90
C PHE A 83 2.66 -14.33 10.82
N LEU A 84 1.60 -13.57 11.13
CA LEU A 84 0.57 -13.99 12.08
C LEU A 84 -0.45 -14.93 11.43
N MET A 85 -0.90 -15.92 12.19
CA MET A 85 -2.02 -16.78 11.82
C MET A 85 -3.06 -16.82 12.93
N LEU A 86 -4.33 -16.57 12.61
CA LEU A 86 -5.44 -16.88 13.51
C LEU A 86 -6.10 -18.21 13.11
N HIS A 87 -6.37 -19.04 14.11
CA HIS A 87 -7.20 -20.23 13.95
C HIS A 87 -8.66 -19.80 13.80
N TYR A 88 -9.31 -20.15 12.70
CA TYR A 88 -10.73 -19.85 12.47
C TYR A 88 -11.61 -20.88 13.18
N ARG A 89 -12.57 -20.45 14.01
CA ARG A 89 -13.56 -21.33 14.64
C ARG A 89 -14.88 -20.58 14.88
N LEU A 90 -16.02 -21.26 14.78
CA LEU A 90 -17.30 -20.71 15.22
C LEU A 90 -17.32 -20.55 16.75
N ALA A 91 -17.68 -19.37 17.23
CA ALA A 91 -17.69 -19.01 18.64
C ALA A 91 -18.85 -19.67 19.39
N GLU A 92 -20.04 -19.68 18.79
CA GLU A 92 -21.31 -20.03 19.46
C GLU A 92 -22.05 -21.18 18.77
N ALA A 93 -21.36 -21.90 17.90
CA ALA A 93 -21.92 -22.98 17.12
C ALA A 93 -20.89 -24.08 16.84
N ALA A 94 -21.40 -25.24 16.45
CA ALA A 94 -20.60 -26.31 15.88
C ALA A 94 -21.35 -27.01 14.76
N GLY A 95 -20.61 -27.54 13.80
CA GLY A 95 -21.16 -28.29 12.68
C GLY A 95 -20.06 -28.79 11.77
N GLU A 96 -20.44 -29.51 10.72
CA GLU A 96 -19.55 -29.94 9.65
C GLU A 96 -19.30 -28.76 8.69
N VAL A 97 -18.75 -27.67 9.22
CA VAL A 97 -18.55 -26.42 8.47
C VAL A 97 -17.23 -26.50 7.70
N PRO A 98 -17.23 -26.26 6.37
CA PRO A 98 -16.00 -26.12 5.61
C PRO A 98 -15.11 -25.00 6.18
N ALA A 99 -13.78 -25.11 6.05
CA ALA A 99 -12.79 -24.09 6.44
C ALA A 99 -12.39 -23.98 7.93
N ILE A 100 -12.92 -24.79 8.84
CA ILE A 100 -12.40 -24.89 10.22
C ILE A 100 -11.40 -26.03 10.33
N ALA A 101 -10.12 -25.71 10.60
CA ALA A 101 -9.02 -26.69 10.67
C ALA A 101 -9.15 -27.57 11.92
N HIS A 102 -10.07 -28.52 11.88
CA HIS A 102 -10.30 -29.45 12.97
C HIS A 102 -9.20 -30.51 13.05
N ASP A 103 -8.83 -30.87 14.28
CA ASP A 103 -7.99 -32.01 14.58
C ASP A 103 -8.75 -33.34 14.37
N SER A 104 -8.13 -34.32 13.70
CA SER A 104 -8.62 -35.68 13.55
C SER A 104 -8.25 -36.51 14.78
N GLU A 105 -9.20 -37.04 15.55
CA GLU A 105 -8.84 -37.83 16.75
C GLU A 105 -8.77 -39.34 16.47
N ALA A 106 -7.56 -39.87 16.63
CA ALA A 106 -7.28 -40.62 17.86
C ALA A 106 -6.56 -39.66 18.82
N ASP A 107 -6.98 -39.62 20.09
CA ASP A 107 -6.31 -38.93 21.20
C ASP A 107 -4.79 -39.18 21.15
N GLY A 108 -4.04 -38.17 20.67
CA GLY A 108 -2.58 -38.20 20.59
C GLY A 108 -1.94 -38.03 19.21
N SER A 109 -2.69 -37.98 18.09
CA SER A 109 -2.11 -37.71 16.76
C SER A 109 -2.74 -36.50 16.07
N VAL A 110 -1.96 -35.41 15.97
CA VAL A 110 -2.39 -34.15 15.36
C VAL A 110 -2.09 -34.13 13.86
N ASN A 111 -3.11 -33.98 13.00
CA ASN A 111 -2.92 -33.73 11.57
C ASN A 111 -3.54 -32.40 11.12
N ALA A 112 -2.81 -31.32 11.32
CA ALA A 112 -3.21 -29.95 10.94
C ALA A 112 -3.25 -29.67 9.42
N ASN A 113 -3.17 -30.71 8.59
CA ASN A 113 -3.21 -30.60 7.12
C ASN A 113 -4.54 -31.06 6.52
N VAL A 114 -5.55 -31.39 7.34
CA VAL A 114 -6.86 -31.90 6.89
C VAL A 114 -7.99 -31.24 7.69
N PHE A 115 -9.08 -30.83 7.01
CA PHE A 115 -10.35 -30.49 7.66
C PHE A 115 -11.08 -31.78 8.04
N SER A 116 -11.21 -32.10 9.33
CA SER A 116 -11.95 -33.31 9.75
C SER A 116 -13.34 -32.97 10.32
N GLY A 117 -14.40 -33.54 9.74
CA GLY A 117 -15.75 -33.57 10.36
C GLY A 117 -15.83 -34.47 11.61
N GLU A 118 -14.73 -35.12 11.99
CA GLU A 118 -14.69 -36.09 13.08
C GLU A 118 -14.99 -35.51 14.46
N GLU A 119 -14.73 -34.21 14.71
CA GLU A 119 -15.11 -33.57 15.98
C GLU A 119 -16.63 -33.65 16.16
N TRP A 120 -17.37 -33.37 15.10
CA TRP A 120 -18.82 -33.44 15.12
C TRP A 120 -19.27 -34.86 15.47
N ASP A 121 -18.89 -35.85 14.67
CA ASP A 121 -19.35 -37.23 14.81
C ASP A 121 -18.96 -37.88 16.15
N LYS A 122 -17.73 -37.65 16.62
CA LYS A 122 -17.19 -38.33 17.81
C LYS A 122 -17.53 -37.62 19.11
N ASN A 123 -17.59 -36.29 19.12
CA ASN A 123 -17.60 -35.51 20.37
C ASN A 123 -18.86 -34.67 20.58
N LEU A 124 -19.47 -34.16 19.51
CA LEU A 124 -20.53 -33.15 19.61
C LEU A 124 -21.91 -33.66 19.19
N GLN A 125 -22.00 -34.61 18.26
CA GLN A 125 -23.27 -35.08 17.69
C GLN A 125 -24.23 -35.63 18.75
N GLN A 126 -23.71 -36.22 19.83
CA GLN A 126 -24.49 -36.79 20.93
C GLN A 126 -24.71 -35.81 22.10
N LYS A 127 -24.13 -34.61 22.05
CA LYS A 127 -24.27 -33.63 23.14
C LYS A 127 -25.63 -32.96 23.09
N ASP A 128 -26.26 -32.86 24.26
CA ASP A 128 -27.42 -32.02 24.47
C ASP A 128 -26.98 -30.59 24.75
N TRP A 129 -26.30 -29.92 23.82
CA TRP A 129 -25.76 -28.57 24.01
C TRP A 129 -26.41 -27.50 23.13
N PHE A 130 -27.24 -27.92 22.18
CA PHE A 130 -27.72 -27.08 21.09
C PHE A 130 -29.14 -26.58 21.34
N ILE A 131 -29.48 -25.46 20.71
CA ILE A 131 -30.84 -24.91 20.76
C ILE A 131 -31.81 -25.93 20.18
N ARG A 132 -32.96 -26.09 20.85
CA ARG A 132 -34.01 -27.02 20.47
C ARG A 132 -35.33 -26.31 20.17
N ASP A 133 -36.10 -26.88 19.25
CA ASP A 133 -37.49 -26.50 19.03
C ASP A 133 -38.40 -26.97 20.18
N ILE A 134 -39.68 -26.58 20.13
CA ILE A 134 -40.70 -27.01 21.09
C ILE A 134 -40.91 -28.53 21.16
N ALA A 135 -40.51 -29.29 20.13
CA ALA A 135 -40.59 -30.74 20.09
C ALA A 135 -39.29 -31.40 20.61
N GLY A 136 -38.29 -30.61 21.02
CA GLY A 136 -37.00 -31.07 21.51
C GLY A 136 -35.99 -31.40 20.43
N ASN A 137 -36.25 -31.11 19.15
CA ASN A 137 -35.29 -31.34 18.07
C ASN A 137 -34.28 -30.20 18.00
N ARG A 138 -33.01 -30.51 17.72
CA ARG A 138 -31.97 -29.50 17.52
C ARG A 138 -32.27 -28.66 16.28
N ILE A 139 -32.07 -27.36 16.39
CA ILE A 139 -32.24 -26.43 15.27
C ILE A 139 -30.93 -26.32 14.51
N LYS A 140 -31.00 -26.48 13.19
CA LYS A 140 -29.85 -26.41 12.28
C LYS A 140 -29.93 -25.15 11.43
N ASN A 141 -28.83 -24.43 11.31
CA ASN A 141 -28.64 -23.51 10.21
C ASN A 141 -28.32 -24.32 8.95
N SER A 142 -29.30 -24.46 8.06
CA SER A 142 -29.17 -25.27 6.83
C SER A 142 -28.36 -24.59 5.73
N GLU A 143 -28.23 -23.26 5.77
CA GLU A 143 -27.45 -22.50 4.78
C GLU A 143 -25.95 -22.76 4.95
N TRP A 144 -25.50 -22.82 6.20
CA TRP A 144 -24.07 -22.91 6.55
C TRP A 144 -23.67 -24.20 7.28
N ASN A 145 -24.62 -25.12 7.46
CA ASN A 145 -24.40 -26.46 8.01
C ASN A 145 -23.89 -26.52 9.46
N TRP A 146 -24.44 -25.70 10.36
CA TRP A 146 -24.07 -25.69 11.78
C TRP A 146 -25.25 -25.62 12.75
N TYR A 147 -24.98 -25.96 14.00
CA TYR A 147 -25.93 -25.97 15.12
C TYR A 147 -25.48 -24.98 16.20
N PRO A 148 -26.34 -24.02 16.57
CA PRO A 148 -26.04 -23.08 17.65
C PRO A 148 -26.08 -23.73 19.01
N PHE A 149 -25.16 -23.32 19.89
CA PHE A 149 -25.16 -23.66 21.29
C PHE A 149 -26.27 -22.92 22.05
N ASP A 150 -26.87 -23.59 23.04
CA ASP A 150 -27.90 -23.00 23.89
C ASP A 150 -27.28 -22.38 25.16
N LEU A 151 -26.56 -21.27 24.99
CA LEU A 151 -25.82 -20.60 26.07
C LEU A 151 -26.72 -20.02 27.18
N ALA A 152 -28.00 -19.80 26.87
CA ALA A 152 -28.98 -19.22 27.78
C ALA A 152 -29.73 -20.26 28.62
N ARG A 153 -29.71 -21.56 28.23
CA ARG A 153 -30.46 -22.60 28.93
C ARG A 153 -30.08 -22.79 30.39
N SER A 154 -28.79 -22.79 30.71
CA SER A 154 -28.30 -22.83 32.08
C SER A 154 -26.84 -22.41 32.19
N ASN A 155 -26.44 -21.94 33.38
CA ASN A 155 -25.05 -21.59 33.68
C ASN A 155 -24.11 -22.80 33.55
N ASP A 156 -24.55 -23.97 34.03
CA ASP A 156 -23.74 -25.21 33.99
C ASP A 156 -23.46 -25.66 32.56
N LEU A 157 -24.47 -25.57 31.69
CA LEU A 157 -24.30 -25.91 30.29
C LEU A 157 -23.33 -24.94 29.61
N ARG A 158 -23.57 -23.64 29.78
CA ARG A 158 -22.71 -22.60 29.20
C ARG A 158 -21.26 -22.78 29.63
N ASN A 159 -21.02 -23.11 30.90
CA ASN A 159 -19.67 -23.38 31.41
C ASN A 159 -19.04 -24.62 30.76
N GLN A 160 -19.80 -25.71 30.59
CA GLN A 160 -19.32 -26.92 29.91
C GLN A 160 -18.94 -26.64 28.46
N ILE A 161 -19.75 -25.85 27.74
CA ILE A 161 -19.48 -25.47 26.36
C ILE A 161 -18.23 -24.59 26.28
N ALA A 162 -18.10 -23.57 27.14
CA ALA A 162 -16.93 -22.70 27.20
C ALA A 162 -15.64 -23.48 27.48
N ASP A 163 -15.67 -24.40 28.45
CA ASP A 163 -14.51 -25.22 28.81
C ASP A 163 -14.10 -26.15 27.67
N TYR A 164 -15.08 -26.80 27.05
CA TYR A 164 -14.85 -27.64 25.88
C TYR A 164 -14.25 -26.81 24.74
N TRP A 165 -14.89 -25.70 24.36
CA TRP A 165 -14.46 -24.86 23.25
C TRP A 165 -13.04 -24.34 23.46
N ALA A 166 -12.73 -23.79 24.64
CA ALA A 166 -11.40 -23.30 24.95
C ALA A 166 -10.35 -24.42 24.97
N SER A 167 -10.71 -25.62 25.43
CA SER A 167 -9.80 -26.79 25.41
C SER A 167 -9.48 -27.24 23.98
N ARG A 168 -10.45 -27.19 23.08
CA ARG A 168 -10.27 -27.51 21.65
C ARG A 168 -9.38 -26.50 20.96
N VAL A 169 -9.66 -25.21 21.15
CA VAL A 169 -8.83 -24.14 20.58
C VAL A 169 -7.37 -24.24 21.02
N LYS A 170 -7.11 -24.57 22.30
CA LYS A 170 -5.73 -24.79 22.79
C LYS A 170 -5.00 -25.89 22.02
N LYS A 171 -5.69 -26.98 21.68
CA LYS A 171 -5.11 -28.07 20.87
C LYS A 171 -4.91 -27.63 19.42
N GLU A 172 -5.92 -26.99 18.83
CA GLU A 172 -5.95 -26.64 17.40
C GLU A 172 -4.99 -25.50 17.03
N VAL A 173 -4.81 -24.53 17.92
CA VAL A 173 -3.81 -23.47 17.75
C VAL A 173 -2.40 -24.05 17.71
N VAL A 174 -2.07 -25.00 18.60
CA VAL A 174 -0.78 -25.71 18.56
C VAL A 174 -0.65 -26.55 17.30
N ALA A 175 -1.72 -27.25 16.92
CA ALA A 175 -1.76 -28.09 15.73
C ALA A 175 -1.43 -27.31 14.47
N THR A 176 -2.09 -26.18 14.30
CA THR A 176 -2.01 -25.33 13.10
C THR A 176 -0.83 -24.36 13.11
N ASP A 177 -0.05 -24.30 14.20
CA ASP A 177 0.95 -23.26 14.43
C ASP A 177 0.31 -21.85 14.36
N SER A 178 -0.92 -21.72 14.88
CA SER A 178 -1.59 -20.41 14.99
C SER A 178 -1.03 -19.58 16.13
N ASP A 179 -1.16 -18.27 16.02
CA ASP A 179 -0.75 -17.29 17.03
C ASP A 179 -1.94 -16.76 17.86
N GLY A 180 -3.17 -17.19 17.54
CA GLY A 180 -4.41 -16.81 18.22
C GLY A 180 -5.62 -17.52 17.61
N VAL A 181 -6.82 -17.15 18.05
CA VAL A 181 -8.08 -17.65 17.49
C VAL A 181 -8.96 -16.48 17.04
N PHE A 182 -9.54 -16.61 15.85
CA PHE A 182 -10.67 -15.80 15.41
C PHE A 182 -11.96 -16.59 15.65
N ALA A 183 -12.83 -16.02 16.47
CA ALA A 183 -14.06 -16.64 16.91
C ALA A 183 -15.25 -16.02 16.15
N ASP A 184 -15.60 -16.64 15.04
CA ASP A 184 -16.62 -16.17 14.12
C ASP A 184 -18.04 -16.47 14.62
N SER A 185 -19.05 -15.79 14.10
CA SER A 185 -20.45 -15.95 14.53
C SER A 185 -20.63 -15.71 16.05
N TYR A 186 -19.93 -14.71 16.59
CA TYR A 186 -20.01 -14.28 17.98
C TYR A 186 -21.06 -13.17 18.15
N GLY A 187 -21.88 -13.25 19.19
CA GLY A 187 -22.97 -12.31 19.46
C GLY A 187 -24.10 -12.37 18.43
N ILE A 188 -24.14 -13.40 17.55
CA ILE A 188 -25.23 -13.58 16.60
C ILE A 188 -26.46 -14.07 17.37
N LEU A 189 -27.22 -13.11 17.89
CA LEU A 189 -28.61 -13.32 18.25
C LEU A 189 -29.37 -13.71 16.97
N PHE A 190 -29.95 -14.90 17.03
CA PHE A 190 -30.52 -15.66 15.93
C PHE A 190 -31.74 -14.95 15.30
N GLY A 191 -31.55 -14.40 14.10
CA GLY A 191 -32.58 -13.66 13.36
C GLY A 191 -33.72 -14.54 12.79
N PRO A 192 -34.62 -13.96 11.96
CA PRO A 192 -35.86 -14.59 11.49
C PRO A 192 -35.67 -15.84 10.60
N TRP A 193 -34.43 -16.24 10.31
CA TRP A 193 -34.09 -17.50 9.66
C TRP A 193 -34.26 -18.72 10.59
N PHE A 194 -34.50 -18.53 11.88
CA PHE A 194 -34.87 -19.60 12.79
C PHE A 194 -36.33 -20.01 12.59
N PRO A 195 -36.67 -21.30 12.74
CA PRO A 195 -38.06 -21.72 12.70
C PRO A 195 -38.82 -21.08 13.87
N ASP A 196 -40.11 -20.77 13.67
CA ASP A 196 -40.96 -20.13 14.69
C ASP A 196 -41.02 -20.87 16.04
N SER A 197 -40.70 -22.16 16.03
CA SER A 197 -40.61 -23.03 17.20
C SER A 197 -39.33 -22.83 18.03
N ALA A 198 -38.40 -21.98 17.62
CA ALA A 198 -37.18 -21.68 18.34
C ALA A 198 -37.42 -20.80 19.59
N PRO A 199 -36.61 -20.94 20.65
CA PRO A 199 -36.56 -19.97 21.74
C PRO A 199 -36.16 -18.58 21.23
N LYS A 200 -36.97 -17.57 21.55
CA LYS A 200 -36.81 -16.18 21.08
C LYS A 200 -36.09 -15.32 22.13
N TYR A 201 -34.87 -15.70 22.52
CA TYR A 201 -34.16 -15.08 23.66
C TYR A 201 -33.99 -13.56 23.58
N ALA A 202 -33.94 -12.98 22.38
CA ALA A 202 -33.78 -11.55 22.13
C ALA A 202 -34.88 -10.97 21.23
N TYR A 203 -35.96 -11.73 20.99
CA TYR A 203 -36.98 -11.37 20.03
C TYR A 203 -38.38 -11.51 20.62
N ASP A 204 -39.30 -10.67 20.16
CA ASP A 204 -40.72 -10.81 20.45
C ASP A 204 -41.33 -11.99 19.68
N SER A 205 -42.62 -12.25 19.87
CA SER A 205 -43.32 -13.33 19.19
C SER A 205 -43.30 -13.25 17.66
N ASN A 206 -43.07 -12.06 17.10
CA ASN A 206 -43.05 -11.76 15.66
C ASN A 206 -41.64 -11.64 15.09
N TRP A 207 -40.61 -12.04 15.84
CA TRP A 207 -39.20 -11.90 15.44
C TRP A 207 -38.69 -10.45 15.32
N ASN A 208 -39.36 -9.49 15.98
CA ASN A 208 -38.75 -8.16 16.18
C ASN A 208 -37.79 -8.22 17.35
N ILE A 209 -36.66 -7.50 17.27
CA ILE A 209 -35.71 -7.41 18.39
C ILE A 209 -36.41 -6.77 19.59
N ASP A 210 -36.41 -7.47 20.72
CA ASP A 210 -36.73 -6.91 22.03
C ASP A 210 -35.41 -6.45 22.67
N ILE A 211 -35.22 -5.13 22.78
CA ILE A 211 -33.97 -4.53 23.23
C ILE A 211 -33.62 -4.95 24.66
N ASP A 212 -34.60 -5.07 25.56
CA ASP A 212 -34.34 -5.42 26.96
C ASP A 212 -34.00 -6.91 27.08
N ALA A 213 -34.70 -7.76 26.32
CA ALA A 213 -34.37 -9.18 26.22
C ALA A 213 -32.97 -9.40 25.61
N ALA A 214 -32.62 -8.66 24.55
CA ALA A 214 -31.31 -8.70 23.92
C ALA A 214 -30.20 -8.29 24.89
N LYS A 215 -30.35 -7.17 25.60
CA LYS A 215 -29.40 -6.73 26.64
C LYS A 215 -29.27 -7.75 27.77
N SER A 216 -30.38 -8.34 28.19
CA SER A 216 -30.39 -9.39 29.21
C SER A 216 -29.64 -10.62 28.73
N TRP A 217 -29.84 -11.04 27.48
CA TRP A 217 -29.12 -12.18 26.91
C TRP A 217 -27.61 -11.90 26.81
N LEU A 218 -27.21 -10.73 26.32
CA LEU A 218 -25.80 -10.33 26.23
C LEU A 218 -25.14 -10.38 27.61
N THR A 219 -25.77 -9.77 28.61
CA THR A 219 -25.25 -9.66 29.98
C THR A 219 -25.19 -11.02 30.69
N ASN A 220 -26.22 -11.85 30.52
CA ASN A 220 -26.40 -13.07 31.33
C ASN A 220 -25.91 -14.34 30.62
N SER A 221 -25.69 -14.30 29.31
CA SER A 221 -25.30 -15.46 28.50
C SER A 221 -23.99 -15.21 27.76
N LEU A 222 -23.90 -14.21 26.90
CA LEU A 222 -22.73 -13.98 26.06
C LEU A 222 -21.49 -13.59 26.88
N VAL A 223 -21.61 -12.56 27.72
CA VAL A 223 -20.48 -12.03 28.51
C VAL A 223 -19.89 -13.11 29.44
N PRO A 224 -20.67 -13.86 30.23
CA PRO A 224 -20.12 -14.93 31.07
C PRO A 224 -19.49 -16.08 30.28
N TYR A 225 -20.02 -16.40 29.08
CA TYR A 225 -19.39 -17.37 28.18
C TYR A 225 -18.01 -16.87 27.74
N SER A 226 -17.97 -15.64 27.22
CA SER A 226 -16.77 -14.98 26.71
C SER A 226 -15.69 -14.83 27.79
N ASP A 227 -16.07 -14.40 29.00
CA ASP A 227 -15.16 -14.29 30.15
C ASP A 227 -14.48 -15.61 30.50
N ARG A 228 -15.25 -16.70 30.49
CA ARG A 228 -14.72 -18.02 30.81
C ARG A 228 -13.77 -18.52 29.73
N VAL A 229 -14.15 -18.37 28.46
CA VAL A 229 -13.30 -18.70 27.30
C VAL A 229 -12.01 -17.89 27.35
N TRP A 230 -12.11 -16.57 27.46
CA TRP A 230 -10.97 -15.67 27.46
C TRP A 230 -10.04 -15.92 28.65
N THR A 231 -10.59 -16.14 29.85
CA THR A 231 -9.79 -16.52 31.02
C THR A 231 -9.02 -17.82 30.77
N SER A 232 -9.67 -18.83 30.18
CA SER A 232 -9.03 -20.09 29.84
C SER A 232 -7.92 -19.90 28.79
N LEU A 233 -8.16 -19.16 27.72
CA LEU A 233 -7.18 -18.94 26.64
C LEU A 233 -5.98 -18.09 27.09
N LYS A 234 -6.20 -17.09 27.96
CA LYS A 234 -5.11 -16.30 28.58
C LYS A 234 -4.09 -17.15 29.32
N THR A 235 -4.50 -18.24 29.98
CA THR A 235 -3.55 -19.17 30.65
C THR A 235 -2.58 -19.86 29.68
N ALA A 236 -2.92 -19.90 28.39
CA ALA A 236 -2.11 -20.47 27.32
C ALA A 236 -1.47 -19.41 26.42
N ASN A 237 -1.61 -18.12 26.75
CA ASN A 237 -1.16 -16.99 25.93
C ASN A 237 -1.71 -17.03 24.49
N ILE A 238 -2.99 -17.39 24.33
CA ILE A 238 -3.69 -17.43 23.04
C ILE A 238 -4.63 -16.22 22.96
N PRO A 239 -4.34 -15.21 22.10
CA PRO A 239 -5.25 -14.12 21.81
C PRO A 239 -6.62 -14.60 21.34
N TYR A 240 -7.68 -14.13 22.01
CA TYR A 240 -9.08 -14.37 21.65
C TYR A 240 -9.65 -13.16 20.91
N ILE A 241 -9.98 -13.33 19.62
CA ILE A 241 -10.48 -12.25 18.75
C ILE A 241 -11.86 -12.67 18.20
N PRO A 242 -12.97 -12.31 18.86
CA PRO A 242 -14.30 -12.50 18.30
C PRO A 242 -14.59 -11.63 17.07
N ASN A 243 -15.55 -12.09 16.27
CA ASN A 243 -16.30 -11.25 15.33
C ASN A 243 -17.24 -10.33 16.14
N CYS A 244 -17.06 -9.03 16.03
CA CYS A 244 -17.84 -8.05 16.80
C CYS A 244 -18.90 -7.35 15.93
N GLY A 245 -19.10 -7.82 14.69
CA GLY A 245 -19.98 -7.19 13.71
C GLY A 245 -19.57 -5.75 13.40
N GLN A 246 -20.52 -4.97 12.90
CA GLN A 246 -20.26 -3.61 12.40
C GLN A 246 -20.18 -2.55 13.52
N LEU A 247 -20.61 -2.85 14.75
CA LEU A 247 -20.56 -1.92 15.89
C LEU A 247 -21.34 -0.60 15.70
N ILE A 248 -22.45 -0.63 14.96
CA ILE A 248 -23.34 0.53 14.72
C ILE A 248 -24.62 0.50 15.56
N THR A 249 -24.73 -0.43 16.49
CA THR A 249 -25.93 -0.60 17.31
C THR A 249 -25.77 0.12 18.63
N SER A 250 -26.60 1.13 18.91
CA SER A 250 -26.45 1.98 20.09
C SER A 250 -26.78 1.30 21.42
N TRP A 251 -27.54 0.20 21.40
CA TRP A 251 -27.94 -0.54 22.61
C TRP A 251 -27.01 -1.70 22.96
N ASP A 252 -26.27 -2.24 21.99
CA ASP A 252 -25.22 -3.24 22.21
C ASP A 252 -23.87 -2.51 22.34
N THR A 253 -23.47 -2.29 23.58
CA THR A 253 -22.29 -1.46 23.87
C THR A 253 -21.00 -2.25 23.71
N ILE A 254 -19.93 -1.53 23.39
CA ILE A 254 -18.60 -2.12 23.20
C ILE A 254 -18.07 -2.90 24.41
N GLU A 255 -18.58 -2.64 25.62
CA GLU A 255 -18.16 -3.36 26.84
C GLU A 255 -18.39 -4.87 26.74
N ASN A 256 -19.46 -5.32 26.06
CA ASN A 256 -19.76 -6.74 25.84
C ASN A 256 -18.67 -7.47 25.05
N TYR A 257 -17.84 -6.72 24.31
CA TYR A 257 -16.78 -7.24 23.46
C TYR A 257 -15.38 -7.05 24.07
N THR A 258 -15.26 -6.34 25.20
CA THR A 258 -13.97 -6.14 25.87
C THR A 258 -13.46 -7.36 26.64
N HIS A 259 -14.28 -8.41 26.74
CA HIS A 259 -13.98 -9.71 27.34
C HIS A 259 -13.16 -10.62 26.39
N SER A 260 -12.20 -10.00 25.69
CA SER A 260 -11.39 -10.59 24.63
C SER A 260 -10.08 -9.80 24.47
N ASP A 261 -9.15 -10.25 23.63
CA ASP A 261 -7.92 -9.51 23.32
C ASP A 261 -8.11 -8.52 22.15
N GLY A 262 -9.20 -8.64 21.40
CA GLY A 262 -9.49 -7.81 20.24
C GLY A 262 -10.84 -8.09 19.59
N CYS A 263 -11.10 -7.40 18.48
CA CYS A 263 -12.28 -7.57 17.66
C CYS A 263 -11.91 -7.56 16.19
N MET A 264 -12.49 -8.48 15.41
CA MET A 264 -12.69 -8.26 13.99
C MET A 264 -14.02 -7.53 13.80
N ILE A 265 -13.98 -6.39 13.15
CA ILE A 265 -15.14 -5.56 12.85
C ILE A 265 -15.57 -5.91 11.43
N GLU A 266 -16.45 -6.89 11.33
CA GLU A 266 -16.97 -7.37 10.06
C GLU A 266 -18.13 -6.48 9.59
N GLY A 267 -18.10 -6.10 8.31
CA GLY A 267 -19.02 -5.10 7.75
C GLY A 267 -18.55 -3.66 7.99
N PHE A 268 -17.26 -3.46 8.26
CA PHE A 268 -16.68 -2.14 8.55
C PHE A 268 -17.05 -1.11 7.48
N THR A 269 -17.65 0.03 7.85
CA THR A 269 -18.17 1.05 6.93
C THR A 269 -19.23 0.54 5.93
N GLY A 270 -19.87 -0.60 6.20
CA GLY A 270 -20.84 -1.29 5.35
C GLY A 270 -20.24 -2.48 4.58
N PHE A 271 -21.13 -3.30 4.00
CA PHE A 271 -20.80 -4.35 3.01
C PHE A 271 -21.28 -3.92 1.63
N GLU A 272 -20.49 -4.22 0.61
CA GLU A 272 -20.63 -3.92 -0.83
C GLU A 272 -20.68 -2.43 -1.17
N THR A 273 -21.38 -1.66 -0.34
CA THR A 273 -21.71 -0.25 -0.42
C THR A 273 -21.33 0.47 0.87
N SER A 274 -21.11 1.78 0.78
CA SER A 274 -20.78 2.61 1.94
C SER A 274 -21.99 2.82 2.85
N ILE A 275 -21.75 2.78 4.15
CA ILE A 275 -22.68 3.28 5.16
C ILE A 275 -23.10 4.71 4.82
N THR A 276 -24.41 4.95 4.74
CA THR A 276 -24.98 6.23 4.27
C THR A 276 -25.39 7.16 5.41
N ASN A 277 -25.65 6.61 6.58
CA ASN A 277 -25.94 7.38 7.77
C ASN A 277 -24.65 7.80 8.48
N VAL A 278 -24.44 9.11 8.56
CA VAL A 278 -23.24 9.69 9.16
C VAL A 278 -23.18 9.44 10.67
N ASP A 279 -24.32 9.35 11.36
CA ASP A 279 -24.34 9.05 12.80
C ASP A 279 -23.95 7.60 13.07
N ASP A 280 -24.36 6.66 12.21
CA ASP A 280 -23.92 5.27 12.30
C ASP A 280 -22.41 5.17 12.03
N TRP A 281 -21.89 5.89 11.03
CA TRP A 281 -20.44 5.95 10.79
C TRP A 281 -19.68 6.51 12.00
N LYS A 282 -20.18 7.58 12.64
CA LYS A 282 -19.57 8.13 13.86
C LYS A 282 -19.60 7.13 15.01
N LEU A 283 -20.71 6.42 15.19
CA LEU A 283 -20.86 5.41 16.23
C LEU A 283 -19.85 4.27 16.03
N GLU A 284 -19.71 3.77 14.80
CA GLU A 284 -18.71 2.77 14.43
C GLU A 284 -17.28 3.26 14.75
N MET A 285 -16.91 4.46 14.29
CA MET A 285 -15.58 5.03 14.55
C MET A 285 -15.31 5.18 16.05
N ASN A 286 -16.29 5.66 16.83
CA ASN A 286 -16.16 5.85 18.27
C ASN A 286 -16.01 4.52 19.01
N ASN A 287 -16.76 3.49 18.62
CA ASN A 287 -16.65 2.15 19.23
C ASN A 287 -15.28 1.53 18.95
N ILE A 288 -14.77 1.67 17.72
CA ILE A 288 -13.43 1.18 17.36
C ILE A 288 -12.33 1.96 18.08
N LEU A 289 -12.45 3.29 18.16
CA LEU A 289 -11.52 4.13 18.94
C LEU A 289 -11.55 3.76 20.43
N SER A 290 -12.70 3.41 21.00
CA SER A 290 -12.80 2.94 22.39
C SER A 290 -12.05 1.62 22.60
N LEU A 291 -12.22 0.64 21.70
CA LEU A 291 -11.42 -0.60 21.72
C LEU A 291 -9.92 -0.31 21.61
N ALA A 292 -9.54 0.53 20.65
CA ALA A 292 -8.16 0.86 20.37
C ALA A 292 -7.48 1.60 21.55
N ASN A 293 -8.18 2.54 22.21
CA ASN A 293 -7.70 3.23 23.42
C ASN A 293 -7.55 2.27 24.62
N LYS A 294 -8.32 1.17 24.66
CA LYS A 294 -8.14 0.08 25.63
C LYS A 294 -7.01 -0.90 25.26
N GLY A 295 -6.24 -0.62 24.20
CA GLY A 295 -5.13 -1.44 23.73
C GLY A 295 -5.55 -2.76 23.07
N LYS A 296 -6.84 -2.89 22.70
CA LYS A 296 -7.38 -4.08 22.03
C LYS A 296 -6.90 -4.16 20.58
N ILE A 297 -6.78 -5.38 20.06
CA ILE A 297 -6.53 -5.61 18.63
C ILE A 297 -7.79 -5.26 17.85
N THR A 298 -7.70 -4.49 16.77
CA THR A 298 -8.84 -4.20 15.89
C THR A 298 -8.52 -4.62 14.46
N ILE A 299 -9.39 -5.42 13.83
CA ILE A 299 -9.26 -5.85 12.44
C ILE A 299 -10.50 -5.37 11.69
N ALA A 300 -10.38 -4.27 10.96
CA ALA A 300 -11.47 -3.67 10.21
C ALA A 300 -11.66 -4.40 8.87
N GLN A 301 -12.75 -5.15 8.72
CA GLN A 301 -13.02 -5.96 7.54
C GLN A 301 -14.22 -5.43 6.76
N SER A 302 -14.03 -5.24 5.46
CA SER A 302 -15.10 -4.81 4.57
C SER A 302 -14.85 -5.29 3.15
N ASP A 303 -15.94 -5.40 2.39
CA ASP A 303 -15.88 -5.64 0.96
C ASP A 303 -16.44 -4.46 0.16
N PHE A 304 -16.30 -4.57 -1.16
CA PHE A 304 -16.82 -3.61 -2.11
C PHE A 304 -17.03 -4.22 -3.49
N ILE A 305 -17.92 -3.61 -4.27
CA ILE A 305 -18.18 -3.96 -5.67
C ILE A 305 -17.44 -3.01 -6.61
N GLY A 306 -16.81 -3.58 -7.64
CA GLY A 306 -16.12 -2.85 -8.70
C GLY A 306 -14.71 -2.44 -8.27
N VAL A 307 -13.70 -3.07 -8.86
CA VAL A 307 -12.29 -2.77 -8.56
C VAL A 307 -11.91 -1.31 -8.80
N GLU A 308 -12.58 -0.61 -9.72
CA GLU A 308 -12.34 0.82 -10.02
C GLU A 308 -13.11 1.78 -9.11
N ASN A 309 -13.81 1.29 -8.07
CA ASN A 309 -14.53 2.13 -7.12
C ASN A 309 -13.59 2.78 -6.09
N PHE A 310 -12.74 3.69 -6.56
CA PHE A 310 -11.73 4.37 -5.74
C PHE A 310 -12.36 5.16 -4.57
N ALA A 311 -13.57 5.69 -4.73
CA ALA A 311 -14.28 6.38 -3.65
C ALA A 311 -14.55 5.44 -2.47
N ARG A 312 -15.11 4.25 -2.74
CA ARG A 312 -15.36 3.23 -1.71
C ARG A 312 -14.07 2.70 -1.08
N ARG A 313 -13.06 2.39 -1.89
CA ARG A 313 -11.77 1.86 -1.38
C ARG A 313 -11.06 2.87 -0.49
N SER A 314 -10.99 4.13 -0.93
CA SER A 314 -10.44 5.22 -0.12
C SER A 314 -11.26 5.47 1.14
N PHE A 315 -12.59 5.35 1.09
CA PHE A 315 -13.44 5.49 2.27
C PHE A 315 -13.15 4.44 3.35
N ILE A 316 -12.99 3.18 2.96
CA ILE A 316 -12.63 2.08 3.86
C ILE A 316 -11.27 2.37 4.50
N VAL A 317 -10.24 2.61 3.69
CA VAL A 317 -8.87 2.83 4.19
C VAL A 317 -8.79 4.12 5.02
N GLY A 318 -9.45 5.20 4.60
CA GLY A 318 -9.50 6.46 5.33
C GLY A 318 -10.21 6.33 6.67
N SER A 319 -11.36 5.65 6.73
CA SER A 319 -12.07 5.39 7.98
C SER A 319 -11.25 4.50 8.93
N TYR A 320 -10.52 3.52 8.39
CA TYR A 320 -9.58 2.73 9.17
C TYR A 320 -8.49 3.64 9.78
N LEU A 321 -7.93 4.58 9.01
CA LEU A 321 -6.95 5.53 9.53
C LEU A 321 -7.55 6.46 10.60
N ILE A 322 -8.81 6.90 10.44
CA ILE A 322 -9.54 7.68 11.45
C ILE A 322 -9.65 6.92 12.78
N SER A 323 -9.94 5.62 12.73
CA SER A 323 -10.21 4.79 13.92
C SER A 323 -9.01 3.96 14.42
N LYS A 324 -7.89 4.00 13.71
CA LYS A 324 -6.67 3.24 14.00
C LYS A 324 -6.08 3.53 15.38
N GLY A 325 -5.68 2.48 16.10
CA GLY A 325 -4.77 2.57 17.25
C GLY A 325 -3.48 1.80 17.05
N GLU A 326 -2.87 1.40 18.16
CA GLU A 326 -1.56 0.75 18.15
C GLU A 326 -1.60 -0.68 17.62
N LYS A 327 -2.74 -1.38 17.61
CA LYS A 327 -2.85 -2.76 17.11
C LYS A 327 -4.03 -2.90 16.15
N SER A 328 -4.05 -2.03 15.16
CA SER A 328 -5.12 -2.01 14.15
C SER A 328 -4.65 -2.52 12.81
N TYR A 329 -5.54 -3.26 12.15
CA TYR A 329 -5.36 -3.88 10.85
C TYR A 329 -6.59 -3.64 9.98
N VAL A 330 -6.42 -3.71 8.66
CA VAL A 330 -7.52 -3.63 7.70
C VAL A 330 -7.52 -4.87 6.79
N ASN A 331 -8.71 -5.34 6.47
CA ASN A 331 -8.98 -6.34 5.46
C ASN A 331 -10.01 -5.78 4.47
N MET A 332 -9.56 -5.27 3.33
CA MET A 332 -10.46 -4.81 2.27
C MET A 332 -10.29 -5.73 1.07
N PHE A 333 -11.40 -6.26 0.57
CA PHE A 333 -11.39 -7.17 -0.58
C PHE A 333 -12.55 -6.88 -1.53
N HIS A 334 -12.32 -7.12 -2.81
CA HIS A 334 -13.37 -7.04 -3.81
C HIS A 334 -14.20 -8.33 -3.76
N SER A 335 -15.53 -8.22 -3.69
CA SER A 335 -16.46 -9.33 -3.39
C SER A 335 -16.49 -10.47 -4.43
N GLN A 336 -15.78 -10.33 -5.55
CA GLN A 336 -15.66 -11.37 -6.58
C GLN A 336 -15.18 -12.72 -5.99
N ASN A 337 -15.84 -13.81 -6.40
CA ASN A 337 -15.58 -15.18 -5.94
C ASN A 337 -15.65 -15.33 -4.41
N GLY A 338 -16.54 -14.58 -3.74
CA GLY A 338 -16.69 -14.64 -2.29
C GLY A 338 -15.46 -14.14 -1.53
N GLY A 339 -14.66 -13.24 -2.12
CA GLY A 339 -13.49 -12.65 -1.47
C GLY A 339 -12.24 -13.56 -1.42
N LEU A 340 -12.26 -14.72 -2.08
CA LEU A 340 -11.19 -15.73 -1.99
C LEU A 340 -9.96 -15.45 -2.88
N ALA A 341 -9.96 -14.37 -3.66
CA ALA A 341 -8.86 -14.05 -4.56
C ALA A 341 -7.70 -13.36 -3.83
N PHE A 342 -6.46 -13.63 -4.27
CA PHE A 342 -5.29 -12.91 -3.76
C PHE A 342 -5.24 -11.49 -4.33
N GLN A 343 -5.54 -10.48 -3.50
CA GLN A 343 -5.75 -9.10 -3.95
C GLN A 343 -4.96 -8.06 -3.16
N TRP A 344 -4.40 -7.05 -3.84
CA TRP A 344 -3.75 -5.90 -3.23
C TRP A 344 -4.28 -4.59 -3.79
N PHE A 345 -4.26 -3.52 -2.99
CA PHE A 345 -4.83 -2.23 -3.37
C PHE A 345 -3.86 -1.08 -3.08
N PRO A 346 -3.68 -0.13 -4.01
CA PRO A 346 -2.69 0.94 -3.88
C PRO A 346 -2.98 1.91 -2.73
N GLU A 347 -4.21 1.97 -2.23
CA GLU A 347 -4.57 2.73 -1.03
C GLU A 347 -3.76 2.29 0.21
N TYR A 348 -3.30 1.04 0.25
CA TYR A 348 -2.44 0.53 1.31
C TYR A 348 -0.99 1.05 1.24
N ASP A 349 -0.58 1.52 0.07
CA ASP A 349 0.81 1.91 -0.23
C ASP A 349 1.05 3.41 0.00
N VAL A 350 0.04 4.17 0.47
CA VAL A 350 0.23 5.59 0.80
C VAL A 350 1.05 5.72 2.08
N ASP A 351 2.29 6.18 1.95
CA ASP A 351 3.22 6.32 3.08
C ASP A 351 2.98 7.60 3.89
N LEU A 352 1.91 7.60 4.69
CA LEU A 352 1.65 8.67 5.67
C LEU A 352 2.57 8.59 6.90
N GLY A 353 3.27 7.47 7.12
CA GLY A 353 4.09 7.25 8.31
C GLY A 353 3.29 7.00 9.59
N SER A 354 3.83 7.42 10.73
CA SER A 354 3.24 7.18 12.06
C SER A 354 2.08 8.14 12.36
N PHE A 355 1.01 7.70 13.04
CA PHE A 355 0.02 8.67 13.55
C PHE A 355 0.60 9.46 14.73
N THR A 356 0.26 10.75 14.83
CA THR A 356 0.81 11.64 15.87
C THR A 356 0.15 11.38 17.23
N ASP A 357 -1.18 11.37 17.26
CA ASP A 357 -1.99 11.29 18.47
C ASP A 357 -3.10 10.23 18.37
N MET A 358 -3.50 9.72 19.55
CA MET A 358 -4.61 8.80 19.68
C MET A 358 -5.87 9.56 20.13
N PRO A 359 -6.85 9.80 19.23
CA PRO A 359 -8.06 10.51 19.57
C PRO A 359 -8.95 9.66 20.49
N GLN A 360 -9.65 10.30 21.43
CA GLN A 360 -10.59 9.60 22.30
C GLN A 360 -11.91 9.28 21.59
N ASN A 361 -12.31 10.16 20.65
CA ASN A 361 -13.53 10.02 19.87
C ASN A 361 -13.39 10.77 18.54
N VAL A 362 -14.26 10.45 17.58
CA VAL A 362 -14.21 10.97 16.21
C VAL A 362 -14.47 12.47 16.13
N ASN A 363 -15.14 13.09 17.10
CA ASN A 363 -15.41 14.53 17.07
C ASN A 363 -14.15 15.36 17.28
N GLU A 364 -13.12 14.83 17.94
CA GLU A 364 -11.80 15.48 18.05
C GLU A 364 -11.11 15.61 16.69
N LEU A 365 -11.52 14.80 15.71
CA LEU A 365 -10.99 14.81 14.36
C LEU A 365 -11.85 15.66 13.41
N ALA A 366 -12.96 16.25 13.87
CA ALA A 366 -13.81 17.09 13.02
C ALA A 366 -13.08 18.36 12.59
N TRP A 367 -12.97 18.59 11.29
CA TRP A 367 -12.18 19.67 10.72
C TRP A 367 -12.76 20.13 9.38
N ASN A 368 -13.14 21.41 9.26
CA ASN A 368 -13.66 22.03 8.03
C ASN A 368 -14.80 21.23 7.34
N GLY A 369 -15.70 20.64 8.13
CA GLY A 369 -16.84 19.88 7.60
C GLY A 369 -16.49 18.48 7.06
N VAL A 370 -15.27 18.01 7.32
CA VAL A 370 -14.80 16.62 7.13
C VAL A 370 -14.10 16.15 8.40
N TYR A 371 -13.50 14.95 8.37
CA TYR A 371 -12.70 14.42 9.47
C TYR A 371 -11.24 14.31 9.07
N ARG A 372 -10.34 14.91 9.84
CA ARG A 372 -8.89 14.95 9.57
C ARG A 372 -8.15 14.16 10.64
N ARG A 373 -7.19 13.33 10.22
CA ARG A 373 -6.19 12.77 11.13
C ARG A 373 -4.79 12.94 10.56
N ASP A 374 -3.90 13.48 11.39
CA ASP A 374 -2.50 13.75 11.05
C ASP A 374 -1.58 12.57 11.33
N PHE A 375 -0.59 12.45 10.46
CA PHE A 375 0.48 11.46 10.46
C PHE A 375 1.81 12.15 10.17
N GLU A 376 2.91 11.42 10.35
CA GLU A 376 4.29 11.91 10.25
C GLU A 376 4.62 12.58 8.91
N HIS A 377 4.07 12.09 7.79
CA HIS A 377 4.37 12.60 6.45
C HIS A 377 3.20 13.35 5.81
N GLY A 378 2.09 13.55 6.52
CA GLY A 378 0.87 14.15 5.96
C GLY A 378 -0.39 13.83 6.74
N PHE A 379 -1.54 13.81 6.09
CA PHE A 379 -2.82 13.56 6.73
C PHE A 379 -3.85 12.91 5.80
N VAL A 380 -4.86 12.30 6.43
CA VAL A 380 -6.06 11.80 5.74
C VAL A 380 -7.24 12.73 6.02
N LEU A 381 -8.06 12.96 5.01
CA LEU A 381 -9.37 13.61 5.14
C LEU A 381 -10.47 12.63 4.72
N VAL A 382 -11.46 12.42 5.59
CA VAL A 382 -12.61 11.53 5.34
C VAL A 382 -13.90 12.34 5.28
N ASN A 383 -14.66 12.15 4.21
CA ASN A 383 -15.99 12.72 4.04
C ASN A 383 -17.04 11.60 4.12
N PRO A 384 -17.69 11.37 5.28
CA PRO A 384 -18.77 10.41 5.40
C PRO A 384 -20.11 10.92 4.86
N ASP A 385 -20.23 12.22 4.54
CA ASP A 385 -21.48 12.81 4.07
C ASP A 385 -21.85 12.30 2.67
N ALA A 386 -23.16 12.37 2.36
CA ALA A 386 -23.72 12.08 1.05
C ALA A 386 -23.42 13.15 -0.03
N ALA A 387 -22.84 14.29 0.37
CA ALA A 387 -22.47 15.38 -0.54
C ALA A 387 -20.95 15.58 -0.57
N PRO A 388 -20.36 15.93 -1.72
CA PRO A 388 -18.94 16.25 -1.81
C PRO A 388 -18.60 17.51 -1.01
N LYS A 389 -17.35 17.60 -0.54
CA LYS A 389 -16.80 18.76 0.19
C LYS A 389 -15.60 19.33 -0.53
N THR A 390 -15.53 20.65 -0.65
CA THR A 390 -14.35 21.34 -1.20
C THR A 390 -13.53 21.91 -0.06
N ILE A 391 -12.25 21.55 -0.02
CA ILE A 391 -11.29 22.05 0.96
C ILE A 391 -10.23 22.86 0.23
N THR A 392 -9.88 24.02 0.77
CA THR A 392 -8.77 24.86 0.30
C THR A 392 -7.71 24.91 1.39
N PHE A 393 -6.44 24.84 0.96
CA PHE A 393 -5.29 24.79 1.83
C PHE A 393 -4.51 26.11 1.81
N ASP A 394 -3.80 26.40 2.90
CA ASP A 394 -2.91 27.54 3.07
C ASP A 394 -1.60 27.40 2.26
N ARG A 395 -1.21 26.15 1.96
CA ARG A 395 -0.08 25.79 1.12
C ARG A 395 -0.43 24.61 0.20
N ALA A 396 0.48 24.30 -0.73
CA ALA A 396 0.33 23.13 -1.59
C ALA A 396 0.73 21.83 -0.86
N TYR A 397 0.02 20.74 -1.17
CA TYR A 397 0.28 19.38 -0.70
C TYR A 397 0.29 18.41 -1.87
N SER A 398 0.89 17.23 -1.69
CA SER A 398 0.80 16.13 -2.67
C SER A 398 -0.44 15.29 -2.42
N LEU A 399 -1.44 15.39 -3.29
CA LEU A 399 -2.64 14.55 -3.26
C LEU A 399 -2.35 13.18 -3.88
N ALA A 400 -2.59 12.12 -3.13
CA ALA A 400 -2.58 10.75 -3.64
C ALA A 400 -3.75 10.51 -4.60
N SER A 401 -3.46 9.91 -5.75
CA SER A 401 -4.45 9.37 -6.68
C SER A 401 -4.11 7.92 -7.00
N PHE A 402 -5.14 7.13 -7.28
CA PHE A 402 -5.03 5.68 -7.42
C PHE A 402 -5.30 5.26 -8.85
N ALA A 403 -4.58 4.23 -9.28
CA ALA A 403 -4.86 3.54 -10.53
C ALA A 403 -4.94 2.03 -10.27
N ARG A 404 -5.99 1.38 -10.78
CA ARG A 404 -6.20 -0.07 -10.70
C ARG A 404 -6.16 -0.61 -9.26
N GLY A 405 -5.75 -1.85 -9.06
CA GLY A 405 -5.86 -2.65 -7.83
C GLY A 405 -6.49 -4.01 -8.13
N GLY A 406 -6.68 -4.84 -7.10
CA GLY A 406 -7.32 -6.15 -7.23
C GLY A 406 -6.31 -7.28 -7.30
N ASN A 407 -6.54 -8.28 -8.17
CA ASN A 407 -5.79 -9.53 -8.13
C ASN A 407 -4.29 -9.35 -8.37
N VAL A 408 -3.47 -9.91 -7.48
CA VAL A 408 -2.02 -10.00 -7.64
C VAL A 408 -1.71 -11.22 -8.53
N GLU A 409 -1.22 -10.96 -9.74
CA GLU A 409 -0.95 -11.99 -10.75
C GLU A 409 0.27 -12.86 -10.39
N LYS A 410 0.56 -13.89 -11.21
CA LYS A 410 1.65 -14.85 -10.97
C LYS A 410 3.06 -14.24 -10.93
N ASP A 411 3.26 -13.05 -11.49
CA ASP A 411 4.54 -12.34 -11.39
C ASP A 411 4.71 -11.57 -10.06
N ALA A 412 3.66 -11.56 -9.23
CA ALA A 412 3.61 -10.93 -7.92
C ALA A 412 4.00 -9.44 -7.96
N ALA A 413 3.68 -8.76 -9.05
CA ALA A 413 3.80 -7.32 -9.10
C ALA A 413 2.56 -6.65 -8.48
N PRO A 414 2.71 -5.45 -7.90
CA PRO A 414 1.58 -4.66 -7.42
C PRO A 414 0.53 -4.46 -8.53
N PRO A 415 -0.74 -4.76 -8.28
CA PRO A 415 -1.81 -4.70 -9.28
C PRO A 415 -2.38 -3.29 -9.49
N GLY A 416 -1.91 -2.32 -8.70
CA GLY A 416 -2.23 -0.91 -8.81
C GLY A 416 -1.05 -0.05 -8.40
N SER A 417 -1.21 1.27 -8.50
CA SER A 417 -0.18 2.23 -8.12
C SER A 417 -0.76 3.50 -7.52
N VAL A 418 0.00 4.13 -6.62
CA VAL A 418 -0.26 5.50 -6.15
C VAL A 418 0.50 6.48 -7.03
N ASN A 419 -0.15 7.59 -7.37
CA ASN A 419 0.46 8.75 -7.99
C ASN A 419 0.20 9.97 -7.11
N TYR A 420 1.03 11.00 -7.28
CA TYR A 420 0.94 12.22 -6.49
C TYR A 420 0.89 13.44 -7.41
N GLY A 421 0.05 14.41 -7.06
CA GLY A 421 -0.02 15.69 -7.74
C GLY A 421 -0.15 16.84 -6.75
N SER A 422 0.56 17.94 -7.00
CA SER A 422 0.49 19.15 -6.18
C SER A 422 -0.90 19.80 -6.25
N VAL A 423 -1.54 20.05 -5.11
CA VAL A 423 -2.83 20.72 -5.00
C VAL A 423 -2.84 21.77 -3.89
N SER A 424 -3.55 22.88 -4.09
CA SER A 424 -3.91 23.86 -3.05
C SER A 424 -5.40 23.81 -2.70
N SER A 425 -6.19 22.99 -3.40
CA SER A 425 -7.59 22.71 -3.09
C SER A 425 -7.97 21.32 -3.61
N VAL A 426 -8.89 20.65 -2.93
CA VAL A 426 -9.40 19.33 -3.30
C VAL A 426 -10.91 19.25 -3.12
N ILE A 427 -11.58 18.58 -4.06
CA ILE A 427 -12.96 18.13 -3.90
C ILE A 427 -12.90 16.70 -3.39
N ILE A 428 -13.44 16.47 -2.21
CA ILE A 428 -13.56 15.15 -1.58
C ILE A 428 -14.97 14.65 -1.92
N PRO A 429 -15.13 13.61 -2.76
CA PRO A 429 -16.44 13.04 -3.07
C PRO A 429 -17.22 12.63 -1.81
N ALA A 430 -18.53 12.45 -1.97
CA ALA A 430 -19.36 11.82 -0.95
C ALA A 430 -18.81 10.42 -0.58
N GLN A 431 -18.88 10.06 0.70
CA GLN A 431 -18.47 8.74 1.21
C GLN A 431 -17.10 8.28 0.67
N SER A 432 -16.09 9.14 0.81
CA SER A 432 -14.74 8.92 0.29
C SER A 432 -13.67 9.48 1.21
N ALA A 433 -12.42 9.19 0.92
CA ALA A 433 -11.29 9.83 1.58
C ALA A 433 -10.22 10.30 0.59
N VAL A 434 -9.43 11.27 1.01
CA VAL A 434 -8.24 11.71 0.30
C VAL A 434 -7.03 11.69 1.23
N PHE A 435 -5.86 11.46 0.67
CA PHE A 435 -4.61 11.34 1.40
C PHE A 435 -3.64 12.38 0.86
N LEU A 436 -3.11 13.22 1.74
CA LEU A 436 -2.24 14.34 1.38
C LEU A 436 -0.91 14.20 2.10
N LEU A 437 0.20 14.31 1.35
CA LEU A 437 1.54 14.34 1.93
C LEU A 437 2.14 15.75 1.91
N ASP A 438 2.99 16.03 2.89
CA ASP A 438 3.68 17.31 3.07
C ASP A 438 4.77 17.56 2.01
N ASN A 439 5.34 16.52 1.42
CA ASN A 439 6.35 16.64 0.37
C ASN A 439 5.68 16.94 -0.98
N ILE A 440 6.06 18.03 -1.65
CA ILE A 440 5.49 18.38 -2.95
C ILE A 440 6.16 17.55 -4.05
N VAL A 441 5.38 16.69 -4.72
CA VAL A 441 5.77 15.97 -5.93
C VAL A 441 5.16 16.69 -7.13
N ASN A 442 5.98 17.38 -7.90
CA ASN A 442 5.59 18.05 -9.14
C ASN A 442 5.52 17.04 -10.29
N SER A 443 4.56 16.12 -10.24
CA SER A 443 4.17 15.35 -11.41
C SER A 443 2.85 15.91 -11.96
N PRO A 444 2.73 16.16 -13.27
CA PRO A 444 1.48 16.60 -13.85
C PRO A 444 0.39 15.57 -13.52
N ARG A 445 -0.76 16.04 -13.02
CA ARG A 445 -1.94 15.21 -12.78
C ARG A 445 -2.39 14.64 -14.14
N VAL A 446 -2.02 13.39 -14.44
CA VAL A 446 -2.49 12.70 -15.63
C VAL A 446 -3.92 12.25 -15.37
N ASP A 447 -4.84 12.66 -16.22
CA ASP A 447 -6.23 12.21 -16.19
C ASP A 447 -6.26 10.70 -16.47
N VAL A 448 -6.68 9.91 -15.47
CA VAL A 448 -6.35 8.48 -15.35
C VAL A 448 -7.23 7.56 -16.23
N SER A 449 -7.98 8.09 -17.20
CA SER A 449 -9.12 7.35 -17.75
C SER A 449 -8.85 6.41 -18.94
N ALA A 450 -7.60 6.21 -19.39
CA ALA A 450 -7.33 5.27 -20.50
C ALA A 450 -6.03 4.43 -20.43
N CYS A 451 -4.96 4.90 -19.79
CA CYS A 451 -3.67 4.21 -19.87
C CYS A 451 -3.52 3.08 -18.84
N PRO A 452 -2.98 1.90 -19.21
CA PRO A 452 -2.77 0.83 -18.24
C PRO A 452 -1.81 1.12 -17.09
N LEU A 453 -0.89 2.06 -17.25
CA LEU A 453 0.02 2.50 -16.20
C LEU A 453 0.05 4.03 -16.21
N ALA A 454 0.46 4.66 -15.11
CA ALA A 454 0.64 6.10 -15.09
C ALA A 454 1.69 6.51 -16.14
N THR A 455 1.41 7.58 -16.88
CA THR A 455 2.32 8.08 -17.92
C THR A 455 3.37 9.01 -17.30
N ASP A 456 4.43 9.29 -18.07
CA ASP A 456 5.62 10.03 -17.63
C ASP A 456 6.36 9.34 -16.46
N GLN A 457 6.44 8.00 -16.51
CA GLN A 457 7.01 7.17 -15.44
C GLN A 457 7.84 6.01 -16.01
N ALA A 458 8.81 5.52 -15.23
CA ALA A 458 9.62 4.36 -15.55
C ALA A 458 9.11 3.10 -14.85
N TYR A 459 9.01 1.99 -15.59
CA TYR A 459 8.52 0.72 -15.09
C TYR A 459 9.43 -0.45 -15.43
N ARG A 460 9.46 -1.46 -14.55
CA ARG A 460 10.04 -2.77 -14.82
C ARG A 460 9.13 -3.89 -14.30
N THR A 461 9.33 -5.10 -14.81
CA THR A 461 8.72 -6.31 -14.25
C THR A 461 9.71 -7.02 -13.33
N ARG A 462 9.23 -7.83 -12.38
CA ARG A 462 10.06 -8.45 -11.33
C ARG A 462 11.19 -9.31 -11.88
N ASN A 463 10.94 -10.01 -12.99
CA ASN A 463 11.87 -10.96 -13.61
C ASN A 463 12.61 -10.37 -14.83
N SER A 464 12.61 -9.05 -15.00
CA SER A 464 13.30 -8.38 -16.11
C SER A 464 14.14 -7.20 -15.62
N SER A 465 15.35 -7.09 -16.15
CA SER A 465 16.20 -5.91 -15.96
C SER A 465 15.85 -4.77 -16.92
N ALA A 466 14.96 -5.00 -17.90
CA ALA A 466 14.55 -3.98 -18.84
C ALA A 466 13.65 -2.94 -18.16
N VAL A 467 13.99 -1.66 -18.36
CA VAL A 467 13.22 -0.51 -17.86
C VAL A 467 12.55 0.17 -19.04
N TYR A 468 11.24 0.35 -18.95
CA TYR A 468 10.42 1.00 -19.95
C TYR A 468 9.88 2.32 -19.41
N TYR A 469 10.01 3.38 -20.19
CA TYR A 469 9.30 4.62 -19.97
C TYR A 469 7.92 4.52 -20.62
N VAL A 470 6.87 4.82 -19.87
CA VAL A 470 5.49 4.96 -20.39
C VAL A 470 5.26 6.44 -20.67
N ASP A 471 5.16 6.79 -21.94
CA ASP A 471 5.08 8.17 -22.40
C ASP A 471 3.64 8.73 -22.25
N LEU A 472 3.48 10.04 -22.41
CA LEU A 472 2.21 10.76 -22.25
C LEU A 472 1.11 10.29 -23.20
N ASP A 473 1.48 9.69 -24.34
CA ASP A 473 0.57 9.11 -25.33
C ASP A 473 0.18 7.64 -25.02
N CYS A 474 0.54 7.14 -23.84
CA CYS A 474 0.35 5.76 -23.41
C CYS A 474 1.04 4.73 -24.31
N LYS A 475 2.22 5.04 -24.83
CA LYS A 475 3.11 4.06 -25.45
C LYS A 475 4.39 3.91 -24.65
N LYS A 476 5.00 2.74 -24.72
CA LYS A 476 6.24 2.43 -24.00
C LYS A 476 7.48 2.45 -24.87
N ARG A 477 8.60 2.90 -24.31
CA ARG A 477 9.93 2.90 -24.92
C ARG A 477 10.97 2.35 -23.93
N PRO A 478 11.92 1.52 -24.36
CA PRO A 478 12.96 1.03 -23.47
C PRO A 478 14.07 2.06 -23.26
N PHE A 479 14.55 2.18 -22.03
CA PHE A 479 15.85 2.81 -21.76
C PHE A 479 16.98 1.86 -22.17
N LYS A 480 17.81 2.29 -23.12
CA LYS A 480 18.93 1.47 -23.63
C LYS A 480 20.17 1.49 -22.73
N ASN A 481 20.33 2.53 -21.91
CA ASN A 481 21.43 2.66 -20.96
C ASN A 481 21.07 3.61 -19.80
N ALA A 482 21.87 3.56 -18.73
CA ALA A 482 21.69 4.38 -17.53
C ALA A 482 21.83 5.88 -17.80
N THR A 483 22.73 6.28 -18.71
CA THR A 483 22.96 7.70 -19.05
C THR A 483 21.67 8.37 -19.53
N ILE A 484 20.90 7.73 -20.41
CA ILE A 484 19.61 8.26 -20.87
C ILE A 484 18.58 8.23 -19.74
N PHE A 485 18.53 7.16 -18.95
CA PHE A 485 17.61 7.08 -17.79
C PHE A 485 17.76 8.29 -16.84
N PHE A 486 19.01 8.64 -16.49
CA PHE A 486 19.29 9.76 -15.59
C PHE A 486 19.05 11.16 -16.21
N THR A 487 18.66 11.23 -17.47
CA THR A 487 18.13 12.47 -18.07
C THR A 487 16.62 12.65 -17.89
N TYR A 488 15.93 11.64 -17.34
CA TYR A 488 14.51 11.68 -16.99
C TYR A 488 14.29 11.60 -15.48
N PHE A 489 15.05 10.73 -14.79
CA PHE A 489 14.86 10.38 -13.38
C PHE A 489 16.15 10.61 -12.58
N ASP A 490 16.04 10.81 -11.26
CA ASP A 490 17.21 11.14 -10.43
C ASP A 490 17.83 9.88 -9.81
N SER A 491 17.06 8.80 -9.67
CA SER A 491 17.48 7.59 -8.99
C SER A 491 16.84 6.33 -9.58
N TRP A 492 17.50 5.18 -9.45
CA TRP A 492 16.90 3.88 -9.78
C TRP A 492 15.67 3.54 -8.91
N SER A 493 15.52 4.19 -7.75
CA SER A 493 14.30 4.10 -6.93
C SER A 493 13.06 4.67 -7.63
N ASP A 494 13.25 5.50 -8.66
CA ASP A 494 12.16 6.07 -9.45
C ASP A 494 11.53 5.05 -10.41
N VAL A 495 12.14 3.85 -10.56
CA VAL A 495 11.59 2.76 -11.38
C VAL A 495 10.53 1.99 -10.59
N LYS A 496 9.27 2.11 -11.02
CA LYS A 496 8.12 1.43 -10.43
C LYS A 496 8.07 -0.04 -10.88
N LEU A 497 7.77 -0.94 -9.95
CA LEU A 497 7.50 -2.34 -10.26
C LEU A 497 6.06 -2.49 -10.79
N THR A 498 5.87 -3.26 -11.87
CA THR A 498 4.54 -3.55 -12.42
C THR A 498 4.45 -4.96 -13.01
N GLY A 499 3.22 -5.44 -13.19
CA GLY A 499 2.93 -6.74 -13.76
C GLY A 499 3.16 -6.78 -15.27
N SER A 500 3.63 -7.92 -15.75
CA SER A 500 3.81 -8.25 -17.16
C SER A 500 2.52 -8.08 -17.97
N LYS A 501 1.36 -8.42 -17.38
CA LYS A 501 0.03 -8.18 -17.96
C LYS A 501 -0.19 -6.70 -18.27
N PHE A 502 0.03 -5.81 -17.30
CA PHE A 502 -0.23 -4.38 -17.45
C PHE A 502 0.79 -3.71 -18.36
N LEU A 503 2.09 -4.00 -18.17
CA LEU A 503 3.12 -3.48 -19.07
C LEU A 503 2.93 -4.00 -20.50
N GLY A 504 2.46 -5.24 -20.66
CA GLY A 504 2.16 -5.87 -21.95
C GLY A 504 0.99 -5.21 -22.70
N GLN A 505 0.01 -4.65 -21.99
CA GLN A 505 -1.12 -3.92 -22.59
C GLN A 505 -0.71 -2.56 -23.17
N ILE A 506 0.45 -2.02 -22.79
CA ILE A 506 0.94 -0.74 -23.32
C ILE A 506 1.61 -0.99 -24.68
N PRO A 507 1.11 -0.37 -25.77
CA PRO A 507 1.72 -0.49 -27.09
C PRO A 507 3.16 0.00 -27.10
N ASN A 508 4.03 -0.61 -27.91
CA ASN A 508 5.36 -0.07 -28.14
C ASN A 508 5.24 1.24 -28.94
N HIS A 509 6.00 2.25 -28.55
CA HIS A 509 6.08 3.47 -29.35
C HIS A 509 6.92 3.23 -30.61
N GLU A 510 6.51 3.83 -31.73
CA GLU A 510 7.11 3.67 -33.06
C GLU A 510 8.60 4.04 -33.12
N LEU A 511 9.05 4.99 -32.30
CA LEU A 511 10.46 5.40 -32.20
C LEU A 511 11.36 4.28 -31.66
N GLY A 512 10.88 3.43 -30.74
CA GLY A 512 11.64 2.30 -30.20
C GLY A 512 12.88 2.64 -29.35
N PHE A 513 13.19 3.92 -29.10
CA PHE A 513 14.27 4.36 -28.22
C PHE A 513 13.92 5.67 -27.48
N MET A 514 14.63 5.95 -26.39
CA MET A 514 14.49 7.19 -25.63
C MET A 514 15.52 8.24 -26.10
N PRO A 515 15.10 9.49 -26.45
CA PRO A 515 16.02 10.60 -26.65
C PRO A 515 16.60 11.08 -25.29
N LEU A 516 17.45 12.10 -25.30
CA LEU A 516 17.89 12.77 -24.08
C LEU A 516 16.73 13.54 -23.44
N GLY A 517 16.47 13.26 -22.16
CA GLY A 517 15.26 13.67 -21.47
C GLY A 517 15.22 15.11 -20.96
N PRO A 518 14.11 15.50 -20.31
CA PRO A 518 13.87 16.86 -19.84
C PRO A 518 14.89 17.39 -18.83
N LYS A 519 15.62 16.53 -18.12
CA LYS A 519 16.67 16.91 -17.15
C LYS A 519 18.06 16.96 -17.77
N TYR A 520 18.23 16.55 -19.02
CA TYR A 520 19.50 16.73 -19.72
C TYR A 520 19.87 18.21 -19.78
N ASP A 521 21.17 18.50 -19.64
CA ASP A 521 21.73 19.84 -19.74
C ASP A 521 22.55 19.95 -21.03
N PRO A 522 21.95 20.45 -22.14
CA PRO A 522 22.67 20.72 -23.37
C PRO A 522 23.77 21.75 -23.10
N LYS A 523 25.01 21.30 -23.15
CA LYS A 523 26.18 22.16 -22.95
C LYS A 523 26.27 23.21 -24.06
N TYR A 524 26.89 24.36 -23.76
CA TYR A 524 26.93 25.54 -24.63
C TYR A 524 27.27 25.21 -26.09
N GLY A 525 26.51 25.77 -27.03
CA GLY A 525 26.70 25.53 -28.46
C GLY A 525 26.21 24.15 -28.93
N ALA A 526 25.25 23.56 -28.23
CA ALA A 526 24.61 22.32 -28.67
C ALA A 526 23.76 22.54 -29.93
N LEU A 527 23.86 21.60 -30.88
CA LEU A 527 22.90 21.44 -31.96
C LEU A 527 21.95 20.34 -31.53
N VAL A 528 20.64 20.61 -31.55
CA VAL A 528 19.64 19.69 -31.04
C VAL A 528 18.48 19.57 -32.02
N LYS A 529 17.76 18.45 -31.95
CA LYS A 529 16.44 18.32 -32.58
C LYS A 529 15.56 17.44 -31.71
N THR A 530 14.26 17.44 -32.00
CA THR A 530 13.35 16.47 -31.39
C THR A 530 13.16 15.28 -32.32
N VAL A 531 12.86 14.13 -31.76
CA VAL A 531 12.71 12.88 -32.52
C VAL A 531 11.51 12.86 -33.47
N ASN A 532 10.55 13.77 -33.26
CA ASN A 532 9.33 13.88 -34.07
C ASN A 532 9.39 15.04 -35.09
N ASP A 533 10.48 15.80 -35.12
CA ASP A 533 10.64 16.98 -35.97
C ASP A 533 12.03 17.02 -36.61
N ALA A 534 12.09 17.22 -37.92
CA ALA A 534 13.35 17.29 -38.65
C ALA A 534 14.12 18.61 -38.41
N ARG A 535 13.49 19.64 -37.83
CA ARG A 535 14.10 20.94 -37.58
C ARG A 535 15.26 20.83 -36.59
N VAL A 536 16.43 21.27 -37.01
CA VAL A 536 17.64 21.37 -36.17
C VAL A 536 17.72 22.77 -35.57
N TYR A 537 17.96 22.84 -34.27
CA TYR A 537 18.11 24.07 -33.52
C TYR A 537 19.53 24.21 -32.97
N PHE A 538 20.10 25.40 -33.10
CA PHE A 538 21.34 25.77 -32.44
C PHE A 538 21.03 26.47 -31.12
N LEU A 539 21.52 25.91 -30.01
CA LEU A 539 21.31 26.44 -28.67
C LEU A 539 22.46 27.36 -28.28
N LEU A 540 22.18 28.66 -28.23
CA LEU A 540 23.19 29.68 -28.00
C LEU A 540 22.63 30.79 -27.12
N ASN A 541 23.38 31.18 -26.10
CA ASN A 541 23.03 32.26 -25.17
C ASN A 541 21.61 32.13 -24.57
N GLY A 542 21.22 30.90 -24.22
CA GLY A 542 19.90 30.60 -23.64
C GLY A 542 18.73 30.66 -24.62
N LYS A 543 18.96 30.73 -25.94
CA LYS A 543 17.92 30.75 -26.98
C LYS A 543 18.11 29.60 -27.98
N LYS A 544 17.04 29.24 -28.68
CA LYS A 544 17.07 28.28 -29.81
C LYS A 544 16.96 29.00 -31.15
N TYR A 545 17.88 28.74 -32.07
CA TYR A 545 17.89 29.28 -33.43
C TYR A 545 17.62 28.17 -34.44
N TRP A 546 16.58 28.29 -35.27
CA TRP A 546 16.27 27.24 -36.25
C TRP A 546 17.23 27.31 -37.45
N VAL A 547 17.96 26.23 -37.72
CA VAL A 547 18.74 26.06 -38.95
C VAL A 547 17.80 25.64 -40.08
N MET A 548 17.49 26.58 -40.99
CA MET A 548 16.36 26.41 -41.92
C MET A 548 16.56 25.35 -43.01
N SER A 549 17.81 25.01 -43.36
CA SER A 549 18.08 24.02 -44.39
C SER A 549 19.38 23.25 -44.15
N GLU A 550 19.45 22.06 -44.75
CA GLU A 550 20.68 21.25 -44.84
C GLU A 550 21.82 22.04 -45.51
N GLU A 551 21.52 22.85 -46.53
CA GLU A 551 22.50 23.71 -47.19
C GLU A 551 23.14 24.71 -46.20
N ILE A 552 22.34 25.38 -45.37
CA ILE A 552 22.84 26.30 -44.34
C ILE A 552 23.69 25.54 -43.31
N PHE A 553 23.22 24.36 -42.88
CA PHE A 553 23.94 23.53 -41.93
C PHE A 553 25.34 23.12 -42.44
N ASN A 554 25.40 22.64 -43.68
CA ASN A 554 26.63 22.17 -44.31
C ASN A 554 27.60 23.33 -44.63
N ASN A 555 27.08 24.46 -45.13
CA ASN A 555 27.90 25.61 -45.49
C ASN A 555 28.48 26.33 -44.26
N LEU A 556 27.77 26.32 -43.12
CA LEU A 556 28.31 26.72 -41.82
C LEU A 556 29.21 25.64 -41.19
N ASN A 557 29.58 24.61 -41.94
CA ASN A 557 30.50 23.54 -41.54
C ASN A 557 30.15 22.84 -40.22
N TYR A 558 28.88 22.88 -39.82
CA TYR A 558 28.37 22.08 -38.70
C TYR A 558 28.43 20.59 -39.04
N LYS A 559 28.62 19.76 -38.02
CA LYS A 559 28.71 18.30 -38.22
C LYS A 559 27.40 17.65 -37.84
N TRP A 560 26.88 16.78 -38.70
CA TRP A 560 25.66 16.01 -38.44
C TRP A 560 25.78 15.17 -37.17
N THR A 561 26.99 14.70 -36.85
CA THR A 561 27.30 13.98 -35.60
C THR A 561 27.23 14.85 -34.34
N TRP A 562 27.06 16.17 -34.46
CA TRP A 562 26.87 17.09 -33.34
C TRP A 562 25.42 17.23 -32.91
N ILE A 563 24.47 16.75 -33.72
CA ILE A 563 23.05 16.86 -33.42
C ILE A 563 22.70 15.87 -32.30
N GLU A 564 22.14 16.41 -31.22
CA GLU A 564 21.66 15.66 -30.07
C GLU A 564 20.13 15.53 -30.15
N ASP A 565 19.63 14.29 -30.15
CA ASP A 565 18.19 14.02 -30.11
C ASP A 565 17.66 14.23 -28.68
N ILE A 566 16.76 15.21 -28.50
CA ILE A 566 16.22 15.61 -27.21
C ILE A 566 14.70 15.49 -27.12
N ASP A 567 14.18 15.39 -25.90
CA ASP A 567 12.76 15.48 -25.57
C ASP A 567 12.22 16.88 -25.86
N GLN A 568 10.98 16.98 -26.36
CA GLN A 568 10.32 18.24 -26.69
C GLN A 568 10.25 19.19 -25.48
N ARG A 569 10.00 18.65 -24.29
CA ARG A 569 9.92 19.43 -23.04
C ARG A 569 11.23 20.12 -22.71
N LEU A 570 12.38 19.58 -23.13
CA LEU A 570 13.68 20.23 -22.98
C LEU A 570 13.81 21.41 -23.95
N LEU A 571 13.47 21.20 -25.22
CA LEU A 571 13.55 22.24 -26.24
C LEU A 571 12.62 23.43 -25.94
N ASP A 572 11.49 23.19 -25.29
CA ASP A 572 10.52 24.21 -24.93
C ASP A 572 11.00 25.16 -23.81
N LYS A 573 12.03 24.77 -23.05
CA LYS A 573 12.67 25.66 -22.06
C LYS A 573 13.42 26.82 -22.71
N TYR A 574 13.78 26.71 -24.00
CA TYR A 574 14.55 27.72 -24.72
C TYR A 574 13.61 28.62 -25.52
N PRO A 575 13.54 29.93 -25.24
CA PRO A 575 12.83 30.88 -26.09
C PRO A 575 13.46 30.95 -27.49
N SER A 576 12.64 31.28 -28.49
CA SER A 576 13.13 31.45 -29.87
C SER A 576 14.12 32.62 -29.97
N GLY A 577 15.27 32.36 -30.59
CA GLY A 577 16.25 33.37 -30.99
C GLY A 577 16.06 33.85 -32.43
N GLY A 578 15.18 33.19 -33.20
CA GLY A 578 14.94 33.46 -34.61
C GLY A 578 15.38 32.30 -35.52
N GLU A 579 15.51 32.60 -36.81
CA GLU A 579 15.80 31.65 -37.87
C GLU A 579 17.17 31.97 -38.49
N MET A 580 17.99 30.94 -38.71
CA MET A 580 19.24 31.04 -39.45
C MET A 580 18.95 30.89 -40.93
N LYS A 581 19.01 32.01 -41.66
CA LYS A 581 18.71 32.12 -43.11
C LYS A 581 19.95 32.21 -43.99
N SER A 582 21.07 32.64 -43.41
CA SER A 582 22.32 32.86 -44.13
C SER A 582 23.30 31.73 -43.86
N ALA A 583 23.92 31.25 -44.93
CA ALA A 583 25.03 30.30 -44.91
C ALA A 583 26.41 30.99 -44.86
N LEU A 584 26.45 32.33 -44.86
CA LEU A 584 27.69 33.10 -45.05
C LEU A 584 28.43 33.42 -43.75
N HIS A 585 27.70 33.50 -42.64
CA HIS A 585 28.26 33.90 -41.35
C HIS A 585 27.61 33.14 -40.20
N HIS A 586 28.45 32.71 -39.26
CA HIS A 586 28.03 32.16 -37.98
C HIS A 586 27.43 33.23 -37.05
N LEU A 587 26.56 32.78 -36.13
CA LEU A 587 25.94 33.63 -35.11
C LEU A 587 26.93 34.05 -34.03
N ASP A 588 26.70 35.21 -33.41
CA ASP A 588 27.41 35.64 -32.21
C ASP A 588 27.25 34.64 -31.06
N GLY A 589 28.36 34.24 -30.47
CA GLY A 589 28.52 33.15 -29.51
C GLY A 589 29.13 31.90 -30.11
N THR A 590 29.18 31.77 -31.44
CA THR A 590 29.82 30.60 -32.09
C THR A 590 31.31 30.60 -31.84
N ILE A 591 31.86 29.42 -31.58
CA ILE A 591 33.28 29.20 -31.40
C ILE A 591 33.90 28.75 -32.71
N VAL A 592 34.88 29.50 -33.21
CA VAL A 592 35.49 29.27 -34.53
C VAL A 592 37.00 29.17 -34.44
N LYS A 593 37.62 28.48 -35.40
CA LYS A 593 39.04 28.57 -35.71
C LYS A 593 39.25 28.58 -37.22
N TYR A 594 40.32 29.22 -37.68
CA TYR A 594 40.71 29.20 -39.09
C TYR A 594 41.45 27.90 -39.42
N ALA A 595 41.24 27.33 -40.60
CA ALA A 595 41.83 26.05 -40.99
C ALA A 595 43.37 25.99 -40.85
N GLY A 596 44.06 27.09 -41.13
CA GLY A 596 45.53 27.20 -41.02
C GLY A 596 46.04 27.71 -39.67
N SER A 597 45.18 27.92 -38.66
CA SER A 597 45.56 28.55 -37.38
C SER A 597 45.11 27.73 -36.17
N PRO A 598 45.95 27.56 -35.14
CA PRO A 598 45.55 26.92 -33.89
C PRO A 598 44.72 27.86 -32.99
N ARG A 599 44.61 29.15 -33.32
CA ARG A 599 43.90 30.14 -32.50
C ARG A 599 42.39 29.92 -32.56
N VAL A 600 41.77 29.92 -31.39
CA VAL A 600 40.32 29.75 -31.22
C VAL A 600 39.70 31.08 -30.83
N TYR A 601 38.54 31.38 -31.39
CA TYR A 601 37.84 32.64 -31.17
C TYR A 601 36.38 32.38 -30.82
N VAL A 602 35.79 33.24 -30.00
CA VAL A 602 34.33 33.36 -29.86
C VAL A 602 33.86 34.57 -30.68
N LEU A 603 32.76 34.43 -31.40
CA LEU A 603 32.14 35.54 -32.12
C LEU A 603 31.30 36.40 -31.17
N THR A 604 31.44 37.72 -31.22
CA THR A 604 30.70 38.65 -30.37
C THR A 604 30.49 39.96 -31.12
N ASN A 605 29.23 40.39 -31.26
CA ASN A 605 28.82 41.59 -32.00
C ASN A 605 29.40 41.68 -33.42
N GLY A 606 29.43 40.55 -34.16
CA GLY A 606 30.00 40.47 -35.49
C GLY A 606 31.54 40.56 -35.55
N LYS A 607 32.21 40.45 -34.40
CA LYS A 607 33.69 40.45 -34.28
C LYS A 607 34.18 39.13 -33.72
N LYS A 608 35.47 38.83 -33.87
CA LYS A 608 36.12 37.67 -33.22
C LYS A 608 36.91 38.09 -32.00
N LYS A 609 36.72 37.39 -30.89
CA LYS A 609 37.49 37.55 -29.65
C LYS A 609 38.37 36.33 -29.43
N HIS A 610 39.68 36.53 -29.36
CA HIS A 610 40.63 35.44 -29.17
C HIS A 610 40.50 34.82 -27.77
N ILE A 611 40.45 33.49 -27.69
CA ILE A 611 40.47 32.74 -26.44
C ILE A 611 41.92 32.30 -26.21
N PRO A 612 42.64 32.90 -25.23
CA PRO A 612 44.10 32.88 -25.20
C PRO A 612 44.70 31.52 -24.81
N ASN A 613 43.95 30.67 -24.10
CA ASN A 613 44.41 29.37 -23.64
C ASN A 613 43.25 28.45 -23.24
N GLU A 614 43.57 27.19 -23.01
CA GLU A 614 42.62 26.14 -22.59
C GLU A 614 41.93 26.47 -21.26
N ALA A 615 42.63 27.07 -20.29
CA ALA A 615 42.03 27.42 -19.01
C ALA A 615 40.91 28.46 -19.18
N SER A 616 41.11 29.47 -20.02
CA SER A 616 40.07 30.44 -20.37
C SER A 616 38.91 29.80 -21.13
N PHE A 617 39.20 28.87 -22.06
CA PHE A 617 38.17 28.15 -22.79
C PHE A 617 37.26 27.33 -21.86
N ASN A 618 37.86 26.55 -20.96
CA ASN A 618 37.15 25.70 -20.01
C ASN A 618 36.39 26.54 -18.96
N ALA A 619 36.98 27.65 -18.49
CA ALA A 619 36.33 28.55 -17.53
C ALA A 619 35.07 29.23 -18.09
N LEU A 620 35.00 29.42 -19.41
CA LEU A 620 33.81 29.95 -20.10
C LEU A 620 32.74 28.88 -20.38
N GLY A 621 33.01 27.61 -20.04
CA GLY A 621 32.07 26.51 -20.24
C GLY A 621 31.89 26.10 -21.70
N TYR A 622 32.84 26.47 -22.58
CA TYR A 622 32.79 26.11 -23.99
C TYR A 622 33.15 24.64 -24.24
N ARG A 623 32.72 24.15 -25.40
CA ARG A 623 32.86 22.76 -25.82
C ARG A 623 33.91 22.62 -26.90
N TRP A 624 34.97 21.86 -26.62
CA TRP A 624 36.03 21.59 -27.60
C TRP A 624 35.50 20.89 -28.85
N ASP A 625 34.48 20.04 -28.70
CA ASP A 625 33.81 19.32 -29.78
C ASP A 625 32.81 20.21 -30.56
N ARG A 626 32.71 21.51 -30.26
CA ARG A 626 31.87 22.50 -30.95
C ARG A 626 32.66 23.67 -31.54
N ILE A 627 33.98 23.50 -31.70
CA ILE A 627 34.80 24.47 -32.44
C ILE A 627 34.58 24.26 -33.94
N VAL A 628 33.97 25.25 -34.60
CA VAL A 628 33.78 25.24 -36.05
C VAL A 628 35.07 25.64 -36.75
N VAL A 629 35.45 24.91 -37.80
CA VAL A 629 36.59 25.29 -38.64
C VAL A 629 36.08 26.12 -39.80
N ILE A 630 36.49 27.38 -39.90
CA ILE A 630 36.07 28.29 -40.97
C ILE A 630 37.21 28.48 -42.01
N PRO A 631 36.86 28.67 -43.30
CA PRO A 631 37.85 28.98 -44.34
C PRO A 631 38.34 30.42 -44.22
N ASP A 632 39.50 30.74 -44.80
CA ASP A 632 40.03 32.11 -44.80
C ASP A 632 39.15 33.11 -45.57
N SER A 633 38.22 32.61 -46.41
CA SER A 633 37.21 33.42 -47.09
C SER A 633 36.12 33.96 -46.16
N GLU A 634 35.93 33.36 -44.98
CA GLU A 634 35.03 33.86 -43.95
C GLU A 634 35.85 34.58 -42.88
N SER A 635 35.76 35.91 -42.82
CA SER A 635 36.59 36.71 -41.91
C SER A 635 35.75 37.61 -41.01
N TYR A 636 36.19 37.73 -39.76
CA TYR A 636 35.62 38.59 -38.75
C TYR A 636 36.68 39.58 -38.26
N PRO A 637 36.33 40.87 -38.10
CA PRO A 637 37.24 41.85 -37.49
C PRO A 637 37.53 41.49 -36.03
N ASP A 638 38.72 41.80 -35.54
CA ASP A 638 39.08 41.56 -34.14
C ASP A 638 38.24 42.44 -33.20
N GLU A 639 37.79 41.87 -32.08
CA GLU A 639 37.26 42.65 -30.97
C GLU A 639 38.42 43.36 -30.27
N VAL A 640 38.35 44.70 -30.18
CA VAL A 640 39.41 45.49 -29.56
C VAL A 640 39.34 45.25 -28.04
N ASP A 641 40.38 44.64 -27.46
CA ASP A 641 40.51 44.49 -26.01
C ASP A 641 40.50 45.87 -25.34
N SER A 642 39.40 46.22 -24.67
CA SER A 642 39.32 47.42 -23.83
C SER A 642 40.00 47.18 -22.47
N ASN A 643 41.30 46.89 -22.48
CA ASN A 643 42.15 47.07 -21.31
C ASN A 643 42.54 48.55 -21.17
N ALA A 644 41.56 49.40 -20.85
CA ALA A 644 41.80 50.70 -20.23
C ALA A 644 41.49 50.58 -18.74
N TYR A 645 42.53 50.43 -17.93
CA TYR A 645 42.45 50.63 -16.48
C TYR A 645 41.94 52.05 -16.20
N THR A 646 40.72 52.18 -15.70
CA THR A 646 40.28 53.41 -15.03
C THR A 646 40.67 53.28 -13.55
N PRO A 647 41.61 54.10 -13.01
CA PRO A 647 41.87 54.10 -11.59
C PRO A 647 40.73 54.80 -10.87
N ILE A 648 39.98 54.06 -10.06
CA ILE A 648 39.07 54.62 -9.06
C ILE A 648 39.93 55.34 -8.03
N ARG A 649 39.85 56.67 -8.02
CA ARG A 649 40.37 57.51 -6.93
C ARG A 649 39.53 57.24 -5.68
N ILE A 650 40.21 56.87 -4.60
CA ILE A 650 39.70 56.97 -3.25
C ILE A 650 39.57 58.47 -2.92
N TYR A 651 38.38 58.89 -2.50
CA TYR A 651 38.24 60.01 -1.56
C TYR A 651 37.41 59.55 -0.38
N ALA A 652 38.05 59.53 0.79
CA ALA A 652 37.39 59.59 2.07
C ALA A 652 36.85 61.01 2.26
N LYS A 653 35.52 61.14 2.34
CA LYS A 653 34.78 61.74 3.46
C LYS A 653 33.29 61.53 3.26
#